data_AF-A0A7V5WDQ9-F1
#
_entry.id   AF-A0A7V5WDQ9-F1
#
_cell.length_a   1.000
_cell.length_b   1.000
_cell.length_c   1.000
_cell.angle_alpha   90.00
_cell.angle_beta   90.00
_cell.angle_gamma   90.00
#
_symmetry.space_group_name_H-M   'P 1'
#
loop_
_entity.id
_entity.type
_entity.pdbx_description
1 polymer ?
#
loop_
_entity_poly.entity_id
_entity_poly.type
_entity_poly.pdbx_seq_one_letter_code
_entity_poly.pdbx_strand_id
1 'polypeptide(L)'
;PVYTTTLTTDASAAGVITFTPEEGGSYRIIVSAADGSARSATFIWVSGRDYVSWRRSDSPRISLISDKVSYEPGETAEILIPSPFAGEQWAWVTVERGHLLRQEVIRLESNSAVYRLPITAEDAPNIFVSVLIVKGPDDADPLPDHRVGYIMLDVAPVQQELEVSITPPVPQAGPGDTVSFEVETRDSSGKPVSAALSLDVVDKAILTLMPRPEEGILEAFYGQRDLGVRTYSGLVILVNRLMKEQLQELEDQIFVLGLGGGGGGPVRWVGDGGLMTEAAMAPPSEKEGAEESPGKETVRERFADTAFWDAHIVTDETGRATVEVSLPDNLTTWVVRGVAATAQTQVGEGTVDFLVTKPLLVRPVAPRFFVVGDRVRLAALVSNNTGAEQDVAVALRATGLLLADPATQRVTVPDGGETQVTWWVTATDVPTVSLVFSAQAGEYGDAARPRLTTGPDGTLIVRRYSAPEVVGTGGQLVGEDSRTEVIALPPRYDGRQGTLSIRLDPSLAAGMTSALDYLEGFPYECIEQTVSRFLPNVVTYRALKQLGLSNPELEEKLPDLIADSLDRLYTHQNPDGGWGWWPDEDSNPYLTAYVLLGLVEAQEAGFAVRAAVIGQAENYLIEQLLPADDLDSYWKANRQAFILYALAEAGRNRLTSETGELFRRRDKLSLYGRALLAMTLSMTDPDDSRIATLLSDFQNEAILSATGAHWEEADYDWWAMNTDTRSTAIILDALARLDPDNALIPNAIRWLMVARQEGIWETTQENVWAILAFTDWMVVTGELRGEYEYEVGLNDALLTAGAVTPDNVAEPIELQVAVSDLLANVGNYLTIGRGPGPGRLYYTAHLRVYLPAAEVEPLNRGIIVTRQYYRPGETDAPLDGPLQVGDEVEVHLTLIAPHDLYYVVVEDPLPAGGEAINPELATTSLLEQGGVLTGGGGAKRWPVFYRWWWQWYSRSEMRDDRVVLFADYLPAGTYEYVYTFRATQPGEYNVIPTTAQEMYFPEVFGRGAGQSLVINP
;
A
#
# COMPACT_ATOMS: atom_id res chain seq x y z
N PRO A 1 -19.99 -56.58 7.80
CA PRO A 1 -20.96 -55.45 7.72
C PRO A 1 -22.22 -55.85 8.48
N VAL A 2 -22.91 -54.91 9.11
CA VAL A 2 -24.18 -55.19 9.82
C VAL A 2 -25.37 -55.37 8.86
N TYR A 3 -25.29 -54.75 7.69
CA TYR A 3 -26.24 -54.89 6.58
C TYR A 3 -25.50 -54.72 5.25
N THR A 4 -25.98 -55.39 4.21
CA THR A 4 -25.48 -55.28 2.82
C THR A 4 -26.64 -55.58 1.88
N THR A 5 -26.82 -54.78 0.83
CA THR A 5 -27.79 -55.01 -0.25
C THR A 5 -27.29 -54.43 -1.56
N THR A 6 -27.97 -54.73 -2.66
CA THR A 6 -27.72 -54.15 -4.00
C THR A 6 -28.89 -53.26 -4.37
N LEU A 7 -28.60 -52.02 -4.76
CA LEU A 7 -29.56 -51.05 -5.28
C LEU A 7 -29.34 -50.88 -6.79
N THR A 8 -30.43 -50.72 -7.53
CA THR A 8 -30.43 -50.20 -8.90
C THR A 8 -31.08 -48.83 -8.85
N THR A 9 -30.43 -47.82 -9.41
CA THR A 9 -30.99 -46.46 -9.50
C THR A 9 -31.97 -46.34 -10.66
N ASP A 10 -32.85 -45.33 -10.60
CA ASP A 10 -33.72 -44.93 -11.69
C ASP A 10 -33.00 -44.07 -12.76
N ALA A 11 -33.77 -43.56 -13.72
CA ALA A 11 -33.26 -42.73 -14.84
C ALA A 11 -32.76 -41.33 -14.40
N SER A 12 -33.08 -40.91 -13.17
CA SER A 12 -32.56 -39.71 -12.50
C SER A 12 -31.37 -40.01 -11.57
N ALA A 13 -30.81 -41.22 -11.65
CA ALA A 13 -29.76 -41.75 -10.78
C ALA A 13 -30.13 -41.80 -9.27
N ALA A 14 -31.42 -41.69 -8.93
CA ALA A 14 -31.91 -41.80 -7.56
C ALA A 14 -32.25 -43.26 -7.21
N GLY A 15 -32.28 -43.59 -5.92
CA GLY A 15 -32.66 -44.93 -5.46
C GLY A 15 -32.64 -45.05 -3.94
N VAL A 16 -33.57 -45.84 -3.39
CA VAL A 16 -33.84 -45.88 -1.94
C VAL A 16 -33.51 -47.27 -1.37
N ILE A 17 -32.78 -47.29 -0.25
CA ILE A 17 -32.57 -48.46 0.60
C ILE A 17 -33.17 -48.15 1.97
N THR A 18 -33.95 -49.06 2.53
CA THR A 18 -34.43 -48.98 3.92
C THR A 18 -33.68 -49.99 4.78
N PHE A 19 -33.07 -49.52 5.87
CA PHE A 19 -32.43 -50.34 6.89
C PHE A 19 -32.84 -49.84 8.27
N THR A 20 -33.27 -50.75 9.15
CA THR A 20 -33.57 -50.46 10.55
C THR A 20 -32.45 -51.05 11.42
N PRO A 21 -31.64 -50.23 12.10
CA PRO A 21 -30.63 -50.71 13.03
C PRO A 21 -31.25 -51.42 14.25
N GLU A 22 -30.61 -52.49 14.72
CA GLU A 22 -31.05 -53.23 15.91
C GLU A 22 -30.51 -52.64 17.23
N GLU A 23 -29.46 -51.81 17.17
CA GLU A 23 -28.79 -51.19 18.32
C GLU A 23 -28.55 -49.68 18.08
N GLY A 24 -28.31 -48.92 19.14
CA GLY A 24 -27.88 -47.51 19.04
C GLY A 24 -26.36 -47.40 18.85
N GLY A 25 -25.90 -46.53 17.95
CA GLY A 25 -24.47 -46.44 17.63
C GLY A 25 -24.11 -45.56 16.43
N SER A 26 -22.81 -45.60 16.08
CA SER A 26 -22.26 -44.97 14.88
C SER A 26 -22.17 -45.99 13.75
N TYR A 27 -22.97 -45.82 12.70
CA TYR A 27 -23.02 -46.72 11.54
C TYR A 27 -22.31 -46.08 10.35
N ARG A 28 -21.53 -46.85 9.58
CA ARG A 28 -20.90 -46.38 8.33
C ARG A 28 -21.55 -47.05 7.13
N ILE A 29 -22.28 -46.26 6.36
CA ILE A 29 -22.81 -46.66 5.04
C ILE A 29 -21.64 -46.60 4.04
N ILE A 30 -21.55 -47.59 3.16
CA ILE A 30 -20.58 -47.63 2.06
C ILE A 30 -21.34 -48.01 0.80
N VAL A 31 -21.25 -47.17 -0.23
CA VAL A 31 -21.82 -47.42 -1.56
C VAL A 31 -20.66 -47.59 -2.53
N SER A 32 -20.72 -48.62 -3.36
CA SER A 32 -19.72 -48.90 -4.40
C SER A 32 -20.43 -49.16 -5.72
N ALA A 33 -19.88 -48.65 -6.82
CA ALA A 33 -20.34 -49.03 -8.16
C ALA A 33 -20.08 -50.53 -8.40
N ALA A 34 -20.96 -51.18 -9.18
CA ALA A 34 -20.92 -52.63 -9.39
C ALA A 34 -19.69 -53.10 -10.21
N ASP A 35 -19.07 -52.19 -10.96
CA ASP A 35 -17.81 -52.38 -11.69
C ASP A 35 -16.56 -51.98 -10.86
N GLY A 36 -16.75 -51.42 -9.66
CA GLY A 36 -15.69 -50.91 -8.80
C GLY A 36 -15.12 -49.54 -9.20
N SER A 37 -15.69 -48.85 -10.19
CA SER A 37 -15.18 -47.55 -10.70
C SER A 37 -15.25 -46.42 -9.68
N ALA A 38 -16.29 -46.40 -8.84
CA ALA A 38 -16.53 -45.38 -7.83
C ALA A 38 -16.91 -45.99 -6.48
N ARG A 39 -16.56 -45.29 -5.40
CA ARG A 39 -16.90 -45.67 -4.02
C ARG A 39 -17.10 -44.43 -3.17
N SER A 40 -18.22 -44.37 -2.45
CA SER A 40 -18.53 -43.36 -1.46
C SER A 40 -18.81 -44.01 -0.10
N ALA A 41 -18.64 -43.25 0.99
CA ALA A 41 -18.99 -43.68 2.33
C ALA A 41 -19.45 -42.47 3.15
N THR A 42 -20.46 -42.69 3.98
CA THR A 42 -20.94 -41.70 4.95
C THR A 42 -21.18 -42.36 6.31
N PHE A 43 -21.26 -41.57 7.37
CA PHE A 43 -21.61 -42.01 8.70
C PHE A 43 -23.00 -41.52 9.06
N ILE A 44 -23.78 -42.36 9.74
CA ILE A 44 -25.03 -41.99 10.37
C ILE A 44 -24.97 -42.39 11.84
N TRP A 45 -25.73 -41.68 12.68
CA TRP A 45 -25.78 -41.92 14.12
C TRP A 45 -27.21 -42.28 14.52
N VAL A 46 -27.32 -43.27 15.40
CA VAL A 46 -28.60 -43.91 15.74
C VAL A 46 -28.74 -43.86 17.26
N SER A 47 -29.73 -43.12 17.75
CA SER A 47 -30.07 -43.07 19.17
C SER A 47 -30.88 -44.30 19.60
N GLY A 48 -30.69 -44.74 20.84
CA GLY A 48 -31.42 -45.85 21.45
C GLY A 48 -31.75 -45.59 22.92
N ARG A 49 -32.47 -46.51 23.56
CA ARG A 49 -32.73 -46.46 25.01
C ARG A 49 -31.59 -47.06 25.83
N ASP A 50 -30.84 -47.98 25.24
CA ASP A 50 -29.66 -48.61 25.82
C ASP A 50 -28.41 -47.72 25.67
N TYR A 51 -27.37 -47.97 26.50
CA TYR A 51 -26.16 -47.15 26.53
C TYR A 51 -25.38 -47.20 25.20
N VAL A 52 -25.13 -46.04 24.60
CA VAL A 52 -24.37 -45.91 23.36
C VAL A 52 -22.91 -45.55 23.65
N SER A 53 -21.98 -46.34 23.12
CA SER A 53 -20.53 -46.16 23.36
C SER A 53 -19.89 -45.13 22.41
N TRP A 54 -19.96 -43.85 22.80
CA TRP A 54 -19.30 -42.75 22.09
C TRP A 54 -17.76 -42.81 22.16
N ARG A 55 -17.08 -42.20 21.17
CA ARG A 55 -15.62 -42.02 21.18
C ARG A 55 -15.25 -40.98 22.24
N ARG A 56 -14.87 -41.44 23.43
CA ARG A 56 -14.42 -40.57 24.53
C ARG A 56 -13.11 -39.86 24.16
N SER A 57 -13.00 -38.62 24.64
CA SER A 57 -11.76 -37.84 24.74
C SER A 57 -11.81 -37.06 26.05
N ASP A 58 -10.67 -36.67 26.60
CA ASP A 58 -10.59 -35.99 27.89
C ASP A 58 -10.94 -34.49 27.81
N SER A 59 -11.35 -34.02 26.62
CA SER A 59 -11.87 -32.67 26.41
C SER A 59 -13.25 -32.50 27.08
N PRO A 60 -13.55 -31.32 27.66
CA PRO A 60 -14.90 -30.97 28.09
C PRO A 60 -15.87 -30.70 26.91
N ARG A 61 -15.47 -30.91 25.66
CA ARG A 61 -16.32 -30.70 24.48
C ARG A 61 -17.11 -31.96 24.09
N ILE A 62 -18.35 -31.78 23.62
CA ILE A 62 -19.10 -32.79 22.86
C ILE A 62 -19.47 -32.23 21.48
N SER A 63 -19.53 -33.10 20.47
CA SER A 63 -20.03 -32.74 19.14
C SER A 63 -21.52 -33.02 19.09
N LEU A 64 -22.32 -31.97 18.96
CA LEU A 64 -23.73 -32.09 18.62
C LEU A 64 -23.85 -32.46 17.13
N ILE A 65 -24.92 -33.16 16.74
CA ILE A 65 -25.11 -33.63 15.36
C ILE A 65 -26.56 -33.37 14.97
N SER A 66 -26.78 -32.62 13.89
CA SER A 66 -28.11 -32.32 13.33
C SER A 66 -28.49 -33.31 12.21
N ASP A 67 -29.77 -33.38 11.87
CA ASP A 67 -30.28 -34.21 10.76
C ASP A 67 -30.06 -33.56 9.38
N LYS A 68 -30.09 -32.22 9.31
CA LYS A 68 -29.69 -31.43 8.13
C LYS A 68 -28.58 -30.42 8.44
N VAL A 69 -28.01 -29.87 7.37
CA VAL A 69 -27.07 -28.73 7.39
C VAL A 69 -27.82 -27.39 7.41
N SER A 70 -28.87 -27.25 6.58
CA SER A 70 -29.70 -26.05 6.45
C SER A 70 -31.19 -26.39 6.59
N TYR A 71 -31.99 -25.41 7.02
CA TYR A 71 -33.42 -25.51 7.34
C TYR A 71 -34.22 -24.33 6.79
N GLU A 72 -35.52 -24.54 6.58
CA GLU A 72 -36.47 -23.47 6.29
C GLU A 72 -37.31 -23.08 7.53
N PRO A 73 -37.76 -21.82 7.66
CA PRO A 73 -38.72 -21.41 8.68
C PRO A 73 -40.01 -22.25 8.66
N GLY A 74 -40.33 -22.90 9.79
CA GLY A 74 -41.44 -23.84 9.93
C GLY A 74 -41.02 -25.31 10.02
N GLU A 75 -39.75 -25.63 9.73
CA GLU A 75 -39.20 -26.96 9.97
C GLU A 75 -38.87 -27.20 11.46
N THR A 76 -38.34 -28.38 11.77
CA THR A 76 -37.87 -28.73 13.12
C THR A 76 -36.57 -29.52 13.01
N ALA A 77 -35.47 -28.95 13.51
CA ALA A 77 -34.18 -29.61 13.54
C ALA A 77 -34.15 -30.72 14.61
N GLU A 78 -33.63 -31.90 14.25
CA GLU A 78 -33.40 -33.02 15.15
C GLU A 78 -31.92 -33.10 15.53
N ILE A 79 -31.60 -32.60 16.72
CA ILE A 79 -30.22 -32.41 17.20
C ILE A 79 -29.89 -33.50 18.21
N LEU A 80 -29.05 -34.46 17.81
CA LEU A 80 -28.50 -35.49 18.68
C LEU A 80 -27.47 -34.89 19.64
N ILE A 81 -27.71 -35.13 20.92
CA ILE A 81 -26.86 -34.79 22.07
C ILE A 81 -26.18 -36.07 22.58
N PRO A 82 -24.94 -36.38 22.18
CA PRO A 82 -24.19 -37.52 22.69
C PRO A 82 -23.51 -37.17 24.02
N SER A 83 -24.03 -37.71 25.13
CA SER A 83 -23.39 -37.54 26.45
C SER A 83 -22.39 -38.67 26.74
N PRO A 84 -21.20 -38.37 27.30
CA PRO A 84 -20.28 -39.40 27.79
C PRO A 84 -20.68 -39.95 29.17
N PHE A 85 -21.59 -39.29 29.89
CA PHE A 85 -22.03 -39.70 31.23
C PHE A 85 -23.17 -40.72 31.16
N ALA A 86 -23.24 -41.63 32.14
CA ALA A 86 -24.31 -42.60 32.27
C ALA A 86 -25.39 -42.14 33.28
N GLY A 87 -26.62 -42.65 33.13
CA GLY A 87 -27.75 -42.27 33.98
C GLY A 87 -28.39 -40.94 33.59
N GLU A 88 -29.39 -40.52 34.36
CA GLU A 88 -30.17 -39.30 34.08
C GLU A 88 -29.37 -38.01 34.35
N GLN A 89 -29.49 -37.03 33.46
CA GLN A 89 -28.70 -35.80 33.49
C GLN A 89 -29.56 -34.56 33.23
N TRP A 90 -29.05 -33.39 33.62
CA TRP A 90 -29.63 -32.11 33.24
C TRP A 90 -28.72 -31.40 32.23
N ALA A 91 -29.33 -30.88 31.17
CA ALA A 91 -28.66 -30.08 30.16
C ALA A 91 -29.37 -28.73 30.02
N TRP A 92 -28.60 -27.65 30.06
CA TRP A 92 -29.06 -26.32 29.66
C TRP A 92 -28.82 -26.19 28.16
N VAL A 93 -29.88 -25.95 27.40
CA VAL A 93 -29.83 -25.74 25.95
C VAL A 93 -30.11 -24.28 25.67
N THR A 94 -29.26 -23.65 24.87
CA THR A 94 -29.42 -22.27 24.41
C THR A 94 -29.43 -22.22 22.88
N VAL A 95 -30.22 -21.30 22.34
CA VAL A 95 -30.20 -20.93 20.93
C VAL A 95 -29.76 -19.47 20.85
N GLU A 96 -28.68 -19.20 20.13
CA GLU A 96 -27.89 -18.00 20.27
C GLU A 96 -27.25 -17.54 18.95
N ARG A 97 -27.01 -16.23 18.83
CA ARG A 97 -26.31 -15.56 17.71
C ARG A 97 -25.47 -14.42 18.27
N GLY A 98 -25.78 -13.17 17.94
CA GLY A 98 -25.21 -11.99 18.62
C GLY A 98 -25.69 -11.83 20.07
N HIS A 99 -26.80 -12.47 20.42
CA HIS A 99 -27.34 -12.56 21.78
C HIS A 99 -28.06 -13.91 21.98
N LEU A 100 -28.51 -14.17 23.21
CA LEU A 100 -29.32 -15.35 23.55
C LEU A 100 -30.76 -15.17 23.06
N LEU A 101 -31.20 -15.98 22.10
CA LEU A 101 -32.54 -15.93 21.51
C LEU A 101 -33.53 -16.75 22.35
N ARG A 102 -33.19 -18.00 22.65
CA ARG A 102 -34.04 -18.96 23.40
C ARG A 102 -33.19 -19.77 24.37
N GLN A 103 -33.78 -20.20 25.48
CA GLN A 103 -33.12 -21.09 26.44
C GLN A 103 -34.11 -22.02 27.14
N GLU A 104 -33.67 -23.24 27.46
CA GLU A 104 -34.42 -24.22 28.23
C GLU A 104 -33.50 -25.16 29.03
N VAL A 105 -34.04 -25.83 30.05
CA VAL A 105 -33.31 -26.84 30.83
C VAL A 105 -34.04 -28.18 30.69
N ILE A 106 -33.41 -29.13 30.01
CA ILE A 106 -33.96 -30.45 29.72
C ILE A 106 -33.34 -31.54 30.57
N ARG A 107 -34.11 -32.61 30.80
CA ARG A 107 -33.65 -33.85 31.42
C ARG A 107 -33.32 -34.86 30.32
N LEU A 108 -32.08 -35.30 30.29
CA LEU A 108 -31.64 -36.40 29.42
C LEU A 108 -31.90 -37.72 30.16
N GLU A 109 -32.81 -38.55 29.64
CA GLU A 109 -33.13 -39.87 30.22
C GLU A 109 -32.04 -40.94 29.92
N SER A 110 -31.24 -40.71 28.89
CA SER A 110 -30.15 -41.59 28.44
C SER A 110 -28.91 -40.77 28.05
N ASN A 111 -27.82 -41.45 27.69
CA ASN A 111 -26.61 -40.81 27.17
C ASN A 111 -26.67 -40.49 25.65
N SER A 112 -27.86 -40.61 25.04
CA SER A 112 -28.12 -40.42 23.62
C SER A 112 -29.54 -39.86 23.42
N ALA A 113 -29.66 -38.54 23.48
CA ALA A 113 -30.94 -37.84 23.40
C ALA A 113 -31.05 -37.01 22.11
N VAL A 114 -32.24 -36.95 21.50
CA VAL A 114 -32.50 -36.08 20.35
C VAL A 114 -33.36 -34.90 20.83
N TYR A 115 -32.78 -33.70 20.79
CA TYR A 115 -33.51 -32.45 20.98
C TYR A 115 -34.22 -32.06 19.68
N ARG A 116 -35.42 -31.47 19.79
CA ARG A 116 -36.26 -31.07 18.64
C ARG A 116 -36.50 -29.58 18.71
N LEU A 117 -35.86 -28.83 17.82
CA LEU A 117 -35.90 -27.37 17.80
C LEU A 117 -36.76 -26.87 16.62
N PRO A 118 -37.95 -26.29 16.86
CA PRO A 118 -38.72 -25.62 15.82
C PRO A 118 -37.96 -24.40 15.29
N ILE A 119 -37.80 -24.34 13.97
CA ILE A 119 -37.10 -23.27 13.25
C ILE A 119 -38.11 -22.20 12.83
N THR A 120 -37.72 -20.93 12.97
CA THR A 120 -38.57 -19.76 12.79
C THR A 120 -37.89 -18.71 11.91
N ALA A 121 -38.65 -17.73 11.40
CA ALA A 121 -38.10 -16.68 10.54
C ALA A 121 -37.11 -15.72 11.27
N GLU A 122 -37.12 -15.71 12.61
CA GLU A 122 -36.15 -14.97 13.44
C GLU A 122 -34.80 -15.70 13.55
N ASP A 123 -34.77 -17.01 13.31
CA ASP A 123 -33.55 -17.82 13.31
C ASP A 123 -32.72 -17.64 12.02
N ALA A 124 -33.31 -17.09 10.95
CA ALA A 124 -32.55 -16.66 9.78
C ALA A 124 -31.53 -15.57 10.17
N PRO A 125 -30.30 -15.56 9.58
CA PRO A 125 -29.83 -16.48 8.53
C PRO A 125 -29.13 -17.75 9.05
N ASN A 126 -28.75 -17.77 10.33
CA ASN A 126 -28.15 -18.92 11.00
C ASN A 126 -28.38 -18.82 12.51
N ILE A 127 -28.30 -19.94 13.22
CA ILE A 127 -28.31 -19.97 14.70
C ILE A 127 -27.26 -20.94 15.22
N PHE A 128 -26.71 -20.66 16.40
CA PHE A 128 -25.93 -21.61 17.16
C PHE A 128 -26.84 -22.25 18.22
N VAL A 129 -26.79 -23.57 18.32
CA VAL A 129 -27.38 -24.33 19.42
C VAL A 129 -26.26 -24.80 20.32
N SER A 130 -26.28 -24.35 21.57
CA SER A 130 -25.29 -24.68 22.59
C SER A 130 -25.93 -25.52 23.69
N VAL A 131 -25.18 -26.50 24.21
CA VAL A 131 -25.66 -27.47 25.19
C VAL A 131 -24.62 -27.65 26.29
N LEU A 132 -24.93 -27.17 27.49
CA LEU A 132 -24.14 -27.40 28.72
C LEU A 132 -24.78 -28.52 29.54
N ILE A 133 -24.14 -29.69 29.58
CA ILE A 133 -24.49 -30.81 30.47
C ILE A 133 -23.66 -30.71 31.75
N VAL A 134 -24.29 -30.83 32.92
CA VAL A 134 -23.60 -30.86 34.23
C VAL A 134 -23.92 -32.18 34.95
N LYS A 135 -22.87 -32.91 35.34
CA LYS A 135 -22.94 -34.17 36.09
C LYS A 135 -22.48 -33.96 37.53
N GLY A 136 -23.28 -34.41 38.49
CA GLY A 136 -22.86 -34.51 39.90
C GLY A 136 -21.90 -35.69 40.13
N PRO A 137 -21.20 -35.72 41.28
CA PRO A 137 -20.37 -36.85 41.67
C PRO A 137 -21.23 -38.12 41.92
N ASP A 138 -20.69 -39.29 41.60
CA ASP A 138 -21.30 -40.60 41.86
C ASP A 138 -20.24 -41.64 42.27
N ASP A 139 -20.67 -42.89 42.51
CA ASP A 139 -19.79 -43.99 42.93
C ASP A 139 -18.73 -44.39 41.88
N ALA A 140 -18.86 -43.92 40.63
CA ALA A 140 -17.93 -44.21 39.53
C ALA A 140 -16.94 -43.06 39.25
N ASP A 141 -17.37 -41.81 39.44
CA ASP A 141 -16.50 -40.64 39.48
C ASP A 141 -16.94 -39.67 40.61
N PRO A 142 -16.15 -39.55 41.69
CA PRO A 142 -16.50 -38.77 42.88
C PRO A 142 -16.30 -37.25 42.71
N LEU A 143 -16.05 -36.76 41.50
CA LEU A 143 -15.96 -35.33 41.17
C LEU A 143 -17.13 -34.91 40.26
N PRO A 144 -17.65 -33.68 40.38
CA PRO A 144 -18.55 -33.12 39.39
C PRO A 144 -17.80 -32.82 38.08
N ASP A 145 -18.46 -33.07 36.95
CA ASP A 145 -17.90 -32.89 35.62
C ASP A 145 -18.94 -32.22 34.69
N HIS A 146 -18.50 -31.61 33.59
CA HIS A 146 -19.37 -30.87 32.67
C HIS A 146 -18.96 -31.06 31.21
N ARG A 147 -19.94 -31.03 30.30
CA ARG A 147 -19.67 -31.05 28.85
C ARG A 147 -20.40 -29.91 28.16
N VAL A 148 -19.74 -29.31 27.17
CA VAL A 148 -20.30 -28.26 26.33
C VAL A 148 -20.23 -28.68 24.87
N GLY A 149 -21.35 -28.62 24.17
CA GLY A 149 -21.41 -28.75 22.71
C GLY A 149 -21.96 -27.49 22.06
N TYR A 150 -21.50 -27.21 20.84
CA TYR A 150 -22.04 -26.17 19.97
C TYR A 150 -22.26 -26.78 18.58
N ILE A 151 -23.31 -26.35 17.88
CA ILE A 151 -23.52 -26.59 16.45
C ILE A 151 -24.13 -25.34 15.83
N MET A 152 -23.67 -24.94 14.64
CA MET A 152 -24.34 -23.94 13.82
C MET A 152 -25.35 -24.64 12.91
N LEU A 153 -26.54 -24.06 12.78
CA LEU A 153 -27.57 -24.47 11.82
C LEU A 153 -27.81 -23.28 10.89
N ASP A 154 -27.76 -23.51 9.58
CA ASP A 154 -28.14 -22.51 8.58
C ASP A 154 -29.67 -22.46 8.44
N VAL A 155 -30.22 -21.26 8.28
CA VAL A 155 -31.68 -21.04 8.21
C VAL A 155 -32.00 -20.05 7.10
N ALA A 156 -32.62 -20.53 6.03
CA ALA A 156 -32.85 -19.73 4.82
C ALA A 156 -33.75 -18.49 5.08
N PRO A 157 -33.38 -17.29 4.59
CA PRO A 157 -34.11 -16.03 4.80
C PRO A 157 -35.34 -15.87 3.89
N VAL A 158 -36.11 -16.94 3.68
CA VAL A 158 -37.18 -17.04 2.67
C VAL A 158 -38.29 -15.99 2.81
N GLN A 159 -38.54 -15.45 4.02
CA GLN A 159 -39.55 -14.39 4.21
C GLN A 159 -39.00 -12.98 3.95
N GLN A 160 -37.68 -12.88 3.87
CA GLN A 160 -36.89 -11.66 3.68
C GLN A 160 -36.32 -11.54 2.25
N GLU A 161 -36.49 -12.55 1.42
CA GLU A 161 -36.26 -12.50 -0.03
C GLU A 161 -37.34 -11.68 -0.76
N LEU A 162 -36.92 -10.99 -1.83
CA LEU A 162 -37.76 -10.19 -2.72
C LEU A 162 -37.44 -10.57 -4.17
N GLU A 163 -38.42 -11.07 -4.93
CA GLU A 163 -38.25 -11.35 -6.36
C GLU A 163 -38.22 -10.02 -7.13
N VAL A 164 -37.12 -9.78 -7.87
CA VAL A 164 -36.95 -8.61 -8.76
C VAL A 164 -36.81 -9.11 -10.19
N SER A 165 -37.75 -8.74 -11.05
CA SER A 165 -37.77 -9.16 -12.46
C SER A 165 -37.68 -7.95 -13.39
N ILE A 166 -36.93 -8.07 -14.49
CA ILE A 166 -36.66 -6.98 -15.43
C ILE A 166 -36.95 -7.45 -16.85
N THR A 167 -37.81 -6.72 -17.55
CA THR A 167 -38.23 -7.04 -18.92
C THR A 167 -37.69 -5.99 -19.90
N PRO A 168 -36.83 -6.39 -20.88
CA PRO A 168 -36.43 -5.51 -21.96
C PRO A 168 -37.58 -5.27 -22.96
N PRO A 169 -37.69 -4.08 -23.56
CA PRO A 169 -38.81 -3.73 -24.43
C PRO A 169 -38.75 -4.40 -25.82
N VAL A 170 -37.55 -4.79 -26.24
CA VAL A 170 -37.24 -5.44 -27.52
C VAL A 170 -36.08 -6.43 -27.34
N PRO A 171 -35.88 -7.42 -28.24
CA PRO A 171 -34.76 -8.36 -28.14
C PRO A 171 -33.37 -7.74 -28.38
N GLN A 172 -33.29 -6.60 -29.08
CA GLN A 172 -32.06 -5.88 -29.39
C GLN A 172 -32.38 -4.42 -29.74
N ALA A 173 -31.42 -3.50 -29.56
CA ALA A 173 -31.48 -2.10 -30.00
C ALA A 173 -30.23 -1.66 -30.78
N GLY A 174 -30.27 -0.46 -31.36
CA GLY A 174 -29.11 0.20 -31.94
C GLY A 174 -28.34 1.06 -30.92
N PRO A 175 -27.07 1.42 -31.23
CA PRO A 175 -26.31 2.38 -30.44
C PRO A 175 -26.99 3.77 -30.49
N GLY A 176 -27.02 4.46 -29.34
CA GLY A 176 -27.71 5.75 -29.22
C GLY A 176 -29.23 5.70 -29.06
N ASP A 177 -29.87 4.52 -29.20
CA ASP A 177 -31.32 4.39 -28.96
C ASP A 177 -31.68 4.66 -27.49
N THR A 178 -32.89 5.16 -27.25
CA THR A 178 -33.48 5.22 -25.91
C THR A 178 -34.47 4.07 -25.74
N VAL A 179 -34.25 3.23 -24.74
CA VAL A 179 -35.03 2.04 -24.44
C VAL A 179 -35.71 2.18 -23.08
N SER A 180 -36.86 1.53 -22.90
CA SER A 180 -37.66 1.62 -21.67
C SER A 180 -37.79 0.24 -21.04
N PHE A 181 -37.21 0.02 -19.86
CA PHE A 181 -37.26 -1.25 -19.14
C PHE A 181 -38.45 -1.27 -18.17
N GLU A 182 -39.23 -2.35 -18.17
CA GLU A 182 -40.20 -2.63 -17.09
C GLU A 182 -39.51 -3.43 -15.98
N VAL A 183 -39.74 -3.03 -14.73
CA VAL A 183 -39.30 -3.75 -13.53
C VAL A 183 -40.53 -4.13 -12.70
N GLU A 184 -40.61 -5.37 -12.24
CA GLU A 184 -41.66 -5.85 -11.34
C GLU A 184 -41.05 -6.53 -10.10
N THR A 185 -41.56 -6.15 -8.92
CA THR A 185 -41.11 -6.58 -7.59
C THR A 185 -42.20 -7.32 -6.82
N ARG A 186 -41.88 -8.49 -6.28
CA ARG A 186 -42.83 -9.40 -5.60
C ARG A 186 -42.25 -9.93 -4.28
N ASP A 187 -43.09 -10.03 -3.26
CA ASP A 187 -42.74 -10.75 -2.03
C ASP A 187 -42.64 -12.27 -2.29
N SER A 188 -42.05 -13.03 -1.36
CA SER A 188 -41.88 -14.48 -1.47
C SER A 188 -43.18 -15.30 -1.39
N SER A 189 -44.36 -14.66 -1.31
CA SER A 189 -45.65 -15.30 -1.60
C SER A 189 -46.09 -15.14 -3.07
N GLY A 190 -45.24 -14.53 -3.91
CA GLY A 190 -45.48 -14.19 -5.31
C GLY A 190 -46.36 -12.95 -5.50
N LYS A 191 -46.69 -12.22 -4.43
CA LYS A 191 -47.60 -11.08 -4.47
C LYS A 191 -46.81 -9.78 -4.75
N PRO A 192 -47.28 -8.89 -5.64
CA PRO A 192 -46.58 -7.64 -5.91
C PRO A 192 -46.52 -6.73 -4.68
N VAL A 193 -45.41 -6.01 -4.53
CA VAL A 193 -45.11 -5.13 -3.40
C VAL A 193 -44.33 -3.90 -3.86
N SER A 194 -44.63 -2.74 -3.27
CA SER A 194 -43.88 -1.50 -3.50
C SER A 194 -42.53 -1.56 -2.77
N ALA A 195 -41.45 -1.29 -3.49
CA ALA A 195 -40.07 -1.33 -3.01
C ALA A 195 -39.27 -0.12 -3.53
N ALA A 196 -38.26 0.30 -2.78
CA ALA A 196 -37.22 1.19 -3.30
C ALA A 196 -36.25 0.36 -4.17
N LEU A 197 -35.81 0.92 -5.28
CA LEU A 197 -35.05 0.24 -6.33
C LEU A 197 -33.88 1.11 -6.81
N SER A 198 -32.69 0.52 -6.86
CA SER A 198 -31.58 1.00 -7.67
C SER A 198 -31.48 0.20 -8.95
N LEU A 199 -31.43 0.86 -10.11
CA LEU A 199 -31.20 0.23 -11.42
C LEU A 199 -29.87 0.70 -12.02
N ASP A 200 -29.01 -0.25 -12.39
CA ASP A 200 -27.73 -0.02 -13.06
C ASP A 200 -27.68 -0.74 -14.43
N VAL A 201 -26.96 -0.16 -15.39
CA VAL A 201 -26.77 -0.73 -16.74
C VAL A 201 -25.29 -0.65 -17.11
N VAL A 202 -24.59 -1.79 -17.08
CA VAL A 202 -23.12 -1.88 -17.18
C VAL A 202 -22.70 -2.81 -18.33
N ASP A 203 -21.62 -2.47 -19.04
CA ASP A 203 -21.11 -3.28 -20.15
C ASP A 203 -20.66 -4.66 -19.63
N LYS A 204 -21.17 -5.74 -20.23
CA LYS A 204 -20.87 -7.12 -19.81
C LYS A 204 -19.37 -7.44 -19.91
N ALA A 205 -18.63 -6.74 -20.77
CA ALA A 205 -17.18 -6.83 -20.82
C ALA A 205 -16.53 -6.51 -19.45
N ILE A 206 -16.99 -5.46 -18.76
CA ILE A 206 -16.45 -5.04 -17.45
C ILE A 206 -16.80 -6.06 -16.37
N LEU A 207 -18.05 -6.56 -16.36
CA LEU A 207 -18.48 -7.61 -15.43
C LEU A 207 -17.85 -8.99 -15.72
N THR A 208 -17.13 -9.13 -16.83
CA THR A 208 -16.28 -10.30 -17.13
C THR A 208 -14.86 -10.11 -16.58
N LEU A 209 -14.36 -8.86 -16.50
CA LEU A 209 -13.09 -8.53 -15.83
C LEU A 209 -13.19 -8.63 -14.30
N MET A 210 -14.31 -8.18 -13.74
CA MET A 210 -14.61 -8.23 -12.32
C MET A 210 -16.09 -8.59 -12.11
N PRO A 211 -16.41 -9.88 -11.92
CA PRO A 211 -17.77 -10.34 -11.62
C PRO A 211 -18.34 -9.72 -10.34
N ARG A 212 -19.66 -9.57 -10.30
CA ARG A 212 -20.40 -9.24 -9.07
C ARG A 212 -20.59 -10.52 -8.24
N PRO A 213 -20.65 -10.44 -6.89
CA PRO A 213 -21.17 -11.54 -6.10
C PRO A 213 -22.63 -11.82 -6.50
N GLU A 214 -23.00 -13.09 -6.57
CA GLU A 214 -24.39 -13.51 -6.76
C GLU A 214 -25.18 -13.26 -5.46
N GLU A 215 -26.41 -12.78 -5.56
CA GLU A 215 -27.30 -12.48 -4.42
C GLU A 215 -26.70 -11.50 -3.38
N GLY A 216 -25.78 -10.61 -3.80
CA GLY A 216 -24.94 -9.82 -2.90
C GLY A 216 -25.71 -8.87 -1.96
N ILE A 217 -26.93 -8.47 -2.33
CA ILE A 217 -27.82 -7.70 -1.45
C ILE A 217 -28.46 -8.57 -0.35
N LEU A 218 -28.74 -9.85 -0.65
CA LEU A 218 -29.26 -10.80 0.31
C LEU A 218 -28.15 -11.19 1.30
N GLU A 219 -26.91 -11.41 0.83
CA GLU A 219 -25.75 -11.64 1.70
C GLU A 219 -25.43 -10.42 2.59
N ALA A 220 -25.51 -9.19 2.07
CA ALA A 220 -25.23 -7.98 2.85
C ALA A 220 -26.15 -7.80 4.08
N PHE A 221 -27.42 -8.20 3.97
CA PHE A 221 -28.39 -8.13 5.07
C PHE A 221 -28.47 -9.44 5.87
N TYR A 222 -28.49 -10.58 5.19
CA TYR A 222 -28.79 -11.92 5.71
C TYR A 222 -27.69 -12.96 5.42
N GLY A 223 -26.44 -12.52 5.25
CA GLY A 223 -25.27 -13.41 5.33
C GLY A 223 -25.06 -13.97 6.75
N GLN A 224 -24.39 -15.11 6.85
CA GLN A 224 -24.08 -15.80 8.12
C GLN A 224 -23.46 -14.85 9.16
N ARG A 225 -23.86 -15.00 10.42
CA ARG A 225 -23.37 -14.18 11.54
C ARG A 225 -22.63 -15.03 12.57
N ASP A 226 -21.56 -14.49 13.14
CA ASP A 226 -20.78 -15.13 14.20
C ASP A 226 -21.54 -15.28 15.52
N LEU A 227 -21.05 -16.21 16.35
CA LEU A 227 -21.50 -16.37 17.74
C LEU A 227 -20.93 -15.26 18.64
N GLY A 228 -21.78 -14.29 19.00
CA GLY A 228 -21.44 -13.20 19.92
C GLY A 228 -21.54 -13.57 21.40
N VAL A 229 -22.27 -14.64 21.76
CA VAL A 229 -22.45 -15.09 23.14
C VAL A 229 -21.19 -15.77 23.69
N ARG A 230 -20.83 -15.47 24.94
CA ARG A 230 -19.66 -16.04 25.63
C ARG A 230 -20.04 -16.57 27.01
N THR A 231 -20.04 -17.90 27.14
CA THR A 231 -20.38 -18.60 28.39
C THR A 231 -19.13 -18.89 29.22
N TYR A 232 -19.11 -18.43 30.47
CA TYR A 232 -18.03 -18.63 31.43
C TYR A 232 -18.49 -19.52 32.59
N SER A 233 -17.64 -20.47 33.04
CA SER A 233 -17.98 -21.38 34.14
C SER A 233 -16.77 -21.69 35.04
N GLY A 234 -16.96 -21.59 36.35
CA GLY A 234 -15.96 -21.98 37.35
C GLY A 234 -15.68 -23.48 37.41
N LEU A 235 -16.54 -24.32 36.81
CA LEU A 235 -16.32 -25.78 36.73
C LEU A 235 -15.12 -26.15 35.85
N VAL A 236 -14.62 -25.23 35.02
CA VAL A 236 -13.37 -25.38 34.25
C VAL A 236 -12.14 -25.36 35.17
N ILE A 237 -12.23 -24.75 36.37
CA ILE A 237 -11.11 -24.61 37.33
C ILE A 237 -11.54 -25.22 38.68
N LEU A 238 -12.07 -26.45 38.66
CA LEU A 238 -12.44 -27.16 39.88
C LEU A 238 -11.17 -27.60 40.64
N VAL A 239 -10.80 -26.89 41.69
CA VAL A 239 -9.58 -27.13 42.49
C VAL A 239 -9.43 -28.59 42.95
N ASN A 240 -10.53 -29.28 43.29
CA ASN A 240 -10.48 -30.70 43.68
C ASN A 240 -10.09 -31.65 42.52
N ARG A 241 -10.41 -31.28 41.28
CA ARG A 241 -9.98 -31.98 40.07
C ARG A 241 -8.53 -31.64 39.76
N LEU A 242 -8.19 -30.35 39.80
CA LEU A 242 -6.84 -29.84 39.56
C LEU A 242 -5.82 -30.43 40.56
N MET A 243 -6.20 -30.60 41.83
CA MET A 243 -5.40 -31.34 42.83
C MET A 243 -5.27 -32.84 42.53
N LYS A 244 -6.32 -33.49 42.00
CA LYS A 244 -6.28 -34.93 41.67
C LYS A 244 -5.42 -35.19 40.44
N GLU A 245 -5.55 -34.31 39.44
CA GLU A 245 -4.70 -34.27 38.24
C GLU A 245 -3.25 -33.95 38.63
N GLN A 246 -2.98 -32.92 39.45
CA GLN A 246 -1.63 -32.64 39.97
C GLN A 246 -1.03 -33.75 40.84
N LEU A 247 -1.85 -34.52 41.57
CA LEU A 247 -1.36 -35.68 42.34
C LEU A 247 -0.99 -36.86 41.43
N GLN A 248 -1.78 -37.12 40.38
CA GLN A 248 -1.40 -38.10 39.35
C GLN A 248 -0.19 -37.64 38.54
N GLU A 249 -0.12 -36.36 38.17
CA GLU A 249 1.09 -35.77 37.58
C GLU A 249 2.28 -35.96 38.52
N LEU A 250 2.17 -35.72 39.85
CA LEU A 250 3.27 -35.95 40.80
C LEU A 250 3.75 -37.41 40.87
N GLU A 251 2.88 -38.39 40.65
CA GLU A 251 3.27 -39.80 40.54
C GLU A 251 3.96 -40.09 39.18
N ASP A 252 3.48 -39.49 38.09
CA ASP A 252 4.08 -39.58 36.76
C ASP A 252 5.35 -38.71 36.59
N GLN A 253 5.61 -37.70 37.45
CA GLN A 253 6.79 -36.81 37.34
C GLN A 253 8.14 -37.53 37.59
N ILE A 254 8.12 -38.78 38.04
CA ILE A 254 9.31 -39.65 38.08
C ILE A 254 9.66 -40.20 36.67
N PHE A 255 8.78 -40.05 35.67
CA PHE A 255 9.01 -40.51 34.30
C PHE A 255 8.62 -39.46 33.24
N VAL A 256 9.57 -38.55 32.96
CA VAL A 256 9.62 -37.58 31.85
C VAL A 256 8.86 -36.26 32.05
N LEU A 257 9.54 -35.27 32.63
CA LEU A 257 9.32 -33.83 32.39
C LEU A 257 10.64 -33.14 31.97
N GLY A 258 10.63 -31.97 31.32
CA GLY A 258 9.49 -31.26 30.69
C GLY A 258 9.53 -31.40 29.16
N LEU A 259 8.49 -31.08 28.36
CA LEU A 259 7.32 -30.18 28.50
C LEU A 259 7.61 -28.67 28.60
N GLY A 260 6.76 -27.89 27.91
CA GLY A 260 6.73 -26.41 27.87
C GLY A 260 7.58 -25.80 26.73
N GLY A 261 7.15 -24.76 26.00
CA GLY A 261 5.87 -24.02 25.91
C GLY A 261 5.69 -23.50 24.47
N GLY A 262 4.51 -23.09 24.00
CA GLY A 262 3.85 -21.80 24.32
C GLY A 262 4.50 -20.67 23.49
N GLY A 263 3.84 -19.91 22.62
CA GLY A 263 2.44 -19.43 22.62
C GLY A 263 2.40 -17.99 23.19
N GLY A 264 1.71 -17.01 22.59
CA GLY A 264 0.90 -17.01 21.37
C GLY A 264 0.45 -15.58 21.00
N GLY A 265 -0.20 -15.42 19.84
CA GLY A 265 -0.70 -14.12 19.35
C GLY A 265 -1.90 -13.54 20.14
N PRO A 266 -2.30 -12.29 19.88
CA PRO A 266 -2.92 -11.45 20.90
C PRO A 266 -4.39 -11.04 20.60
N VAL A 267 -4.80 -9.87 21.12
CA VAL A 267 -5.99 -9.05 20.84
C VAL A 267 -7.23 -9.27 21.73
N ARG A 268 -7.70 -8.15 22.32
CA ARG A 268 -9.06 -7.98 22.86
C ARG A 268 -9.53 -6.53 22.69
N TRP A 269 -10.66 -6.39 21.96
CA TRP A 269 -11.74 -5.37 22.00
C TRP A 269 -11.79 -4.40 23.22
N VAL A 270 -12.33 -3.17 23.14
CA VAL A 270 -13.67 -2.76 22.60
C VAL A 270 -13.77 -1.24 22.27
N GLY A 271 -14.41 -0.88 21.13
CA GLY A 271 -15.39 0.23 20.94
C GLY A 271 -14.96 1.72 21.04
N ASP A 272 -15.83 2.74 20.87
CA ASP A 272 -17.13 2.89 20.14
C ASP A 272 -17.59 4.39 20.11
N GLY A 273 -18.32 4.85 19.07
CA GLY A 273 -18.83 6.23 18.84
C GLY A 273 -17.76 7.31 18.49
N GLY A 274 -18.03 8.50 17.89
CA GLY A 274 -19.20 9.23 17.35
C GLY A 274 -18.88 10.76 17.27
N LEU A 275 -19.61 11.70 16.62
CA LEU A 275 -20.80 11.73 15.73
C LEU A 275 -21.07 13.20 15.25
N MET A 276 -21.57 13.44 14.02
CA MET A 276 -22.19 14.72 13.50
C MET A 276 -21.25 15.96 13.31
N THR A 277 -21.49 17.13 12.64
CA THR A 277 -22.41 17.78 11.64
C THR A 277 -21.87 19.22 11.33
N GLU A 278 -22.15 20.05 10.29
CA GLU A 278 -22.98 20.02 9.05
C GLU A 278 -22.59 21.14 8.01
N ALA A 279 -22.88 20.90 6.71
CA ALA A 279 -23.46 21.77 5.64
C ALA A 279 -23.05 23.23 5.28
N ALA A 280 -22.89 23.46 3.96
CA ALA A 280 -23.43 24.59 3.13
C ALA A 280 -23.28 24.23 1.61
N MET A 281 -24.32 24.10 0.76
CA MET A 281 -25.17 25.11 0.06
C MET A 281 -24.41 26.13 -0.82
N ALA A 282 -24.74 26.43 -2.10
CA ALA A 282 -25.73 25.92 -3.09
C ALA A 282 -25.39 26.44 -4.54
N PRO A 283 -26.01 25.93 -5.65
CA PRO A 283 -25.64 26.21 -7.07
C PRO A 283 -26.61 27.24 -7.76
N PRO A 284 -26.76 27.40 -9.12
CA PRO A 284 -26.15 26.76 -10.31
C PRO A 284 -25.83 27.73 -11.51
N SER A 285 -25.84 27.20 -12.75
CA SER A 285 -25.93 27.86 -14.10
C SER A 285 -24.61 28.33 -14.77
N GLU A 286 -24.45 28.35 -16.12
CA GLU A 286 -25.38 28.00 -17.22
C GLU A 286 -24.68 27.30 -18.42
N LYS A 287 -25.24 27.37 -19.66
CA LYS A 287 -24.98 26.47 -20.80
C LYS A 287 -24.20 27.10 -21.99
N GLU A 288 -24.02 26.26 -23.03
CA GLU A 288 -23.72 26.54 -24.45
C GLU A 288 -22.23 26.58 -24.84
N GLY A 289 -21.81 25.98 -25.96
CA GLY A 289 -22.57 25.15 -26.92
C GLY A 289 -21.66 24.50 -27.98
N ALA A 290 -22.14 23.46 -28.66
CA ALA A 290 -21.38 22.75 -29.70
C ALA A 290 -21.78 23.23 -31.11
N GLU A 291 -20.80 23.45 -32.00
CA GLU A 291 -21.04 23.65 -33.43
C GLU A 291 -20.95 22.32 -34.20
N GLU A 292 -22.09 21.82 -34.70
CA GLU A 292 -22.09 20.76 -35.70
C GLU A 292 -21.72 21.30 -37.10
N SER A 293 -21.03 20.48 -37.90
CA SER A 293 -21.16 20.53 -39.36
C SER A 293 -20.93 19.15 -40.01
N PRO A 294 -21.61 18.84 -41.13
CA PRO A 294 -22.25 17.52 -41.23
C PRO A 294 -21.52 16.50 -42.11
N GLY A 295 -21.53 15.24 -41.67
CA GLY A 295 -20.85 14.10 -42.32
C GLY A 295 -21.74 12.97 -42.87
N LYS A 296 -23.07 13.09 -42.76
CA LYS A 296 -24.12 12.16 -43.26
C LYS A 296 -24.20 10.74 -42.66
N GLU A 297 -23.17 10.26 -41.98
CA GLU A 297 -23.18 9.07 -41.12
C GLU A 297 -22.74 9.49 -39.70
N THR A 298 -23.46 9.06 -38.66
CA THR A 298 -23.11 9.34 -37.26
C THR A 298 -21.91 8.48 -36.86
N VAL A 299 -20.78 9.11 -36.52
CA VAL A 299 -19.58 8.41 -36.04
C VAL A 299 -19.78 8.00 -34.59
N ARG A 300 -19.54 6.73 -34.28
CA ARG A 300 -19.58 6.19 -32.92
C ARG A 300 -18.34 6.64 -32.15
N GLU A 301 -18.57 7.41 -31.09
CA GLU A 301 -17.53 8.00 -30.23
C GLU A 301 -17.93 8.16 -28.76
N ARG A 302 -19.22 8.12 -28.40
CA ARG A 302 -19.70 8.06 -27.01
C ARG A 302 -19.60 6.62 -26.47
N PHE A 303 -18.37 6.15 -26.25
CA PHE A 303 -18.15 4.88 -25.55
C PHE A 303 -18.19 5.10 -24.03
N ALA A 304 -18.94 4.28 -23.32
CA ALA A 304 -19.04 4.32 -21.86
C ALA A 304 -19.08 2.91 -21.28
N ASP A 305 -18.61 2.72 -20.05
CA ASP A 305 -18.59 1.42 -19.37
C ASP A 305 -19.85 1.18 -18.53
N THR A 306 -20.50 2.26 -18.10
CA THR A 306 -21.85 2.29 -17.51
C THR A 306 -22.73 3.18 -18.39
N ALA A 307 -23.86 2.65 -18.87
CA ALA A 307 -24.83 3.40 -19.66
C ALA A 307 -25.75 4.27 -18.80
N PHE A 308 -26.13 3.76 -17.62
CA PHE A 308 -27.13 4.36 -16.74
C PHE A 308 -26.98 3.86 -15.30
N TRP A 309 -27.28 4.73 -14.34
CA TRP A 309 -27.54 4.38 -12.94
C TRP A 309 -28.52 5.37 -12.32
N ASP A 310 -29.54 4.88 -11.63
CA ASP A 310 -30.37 5.66 -10.69
C ASP A 310 -30.71 4.80 -9.46
N ALA A 311 -30.65 5.42 -8.27
CA ALA A 311 -30.88 4.81 -6.97
C ALA A 311 -32.22 5.21 -6.32
N HIS A 312 -33.03 6.03 -6.99
CA HIS A 312 -34.23 6.68 -6.40
C HIS A 312 -35.55 6.16 -6.96
N ILE A 313 -35.53 5.06 -7.70
CA ILE A 313 -36.74 4.48 -8.30
C ILE A 313 -37.57 3.85 -7.18
N VAL A 314 -38.89 3.97 -7.26
CA VAL A 314 -39.83 3.32 -6.34
C VAL A 314 -40.90 2.62 -7.17
N THR A 315 -41.11 1.33 -6.93
CA THR A 315 -42.19 0.59 -7.61
C THR A 315 -43.55 0.94 -7.01
N ASP A 316 -44.59 0.96 -7.83
CA ASP A 316 -45.93 1.39 -7.44
C ASP A 316 -46.68 0.39 -6.54
N GLU A 317 -47.94 0.66 -6.20
CA GLU A 317 -48.78 -0.26 -5.40
C GLU A 317 -49.04 -1.61 -6.10
N THR A 318 -48.75 -1.72 -7.41
CA THR A 318 -48.79 -2.97 -8.18
C THR A 318 -47.40 -3.62 -8.33
N GLY A 319 -46.40 -3.10 -7.62
CA GLY A 319 -45.03 -3.57 -7.61
C GLY A 319 -44.25 -3.25 -8.89
N ARG A 320 -44.68 -2.26 -9.69
CA ARG A 320 -44.12 -1.97 -11.03
C ARG A 320 -43.42 -0.62 -11.13
N ALA A 321 -42.37 -0.56 -11.96
CA ALA A 321 -41.70 0.67 -12.39
C ALA A 321 -41.31 0.59 -13.88
N THR A 322 -41.10 1.74 -14.50
CA THR A 322 -40.67 1.88 -15.90
C THR A 322 -39.52 2.88 -15.95
N VAL A 323 -38.40 2.51 -16.57
CA VAL A 323 -37.15 3.29 -16.56
C VAL A 323 -36.64 3.50 -17.99
N GLU A 324 -36.54 4.75 -18.42
CA GLU A 324 -36.00 5.12 -19.74
C GLU A 324 -34.48 5.31 -19.68
N VAL A 325 -33.75 4.66 -20.60
CA VAL A 325 -32.29 4.59 -20.65
C VAL A 325 -31.80 4.93 -22.06
N SER A 326 -31.04 6.03 -22.19
CA SER A 326 -30.42 6.45 -23.46
C SER A 326 -29.02 5.86 -23.65
N LEU A 327 -28.93 4.85 -24.52
CA LEU A 327 -27.76 3.98 -24.67
C LEU A 327 -26.52 4.72 -25.23
N PRO A 328 -25.30 4.34 -24.83
CA PRO A 328 -24.05 4.75 -25.47
C PRO A 328 -23.85 4.15 -26.88
N ASP A 329 -22.71 4.46 -27.50
CA ASP A 329 -22.31 3.99 -28.84
C ASP A 329 -21.68 2.57 -28.84
N ASN A 330 -21.63 1.90 -27.68
CA ASN A 330 -21.07 0.56 -27.55
C ASN A 330 -21.95 -0.45 -28.31
N LEU A 331 -21.35 -1.19 -29.23
CA LEU A 331 -21.92 -2.43 -29.77
C LEU A 331 -21.50 -3.57 -28.84
N THR A 332 -22.30 -3.83 -27.81
CA THR A 332 -22.01 -4.79 -26.73
C THR A 332 -23.30 -5.39 -26.16
N THR A 333 -23.15 -6.39 -25.29
CA THR A 333 -24.20 -6.81 -24.37
C THR A 333 -24.08 -5.97 -23.11
N TRP A 334 -25.15 -5.27 -22.73
CA TRP A 334 -25.30 -4.63 -21.44
C TRP A 334 -25.92 -5.61 -20.44
N VAL A 335 -25.46 -5.59 -19.19
CA VAL A 335 -26.18 -6.22 -18.08
C VAL A 335 -26.97 -5.12 -17.38
N VAL A 336 -28.29 -5.25 -17.40
CA VAL A 336 -29.20 -4.44 -16.60
C VAL A 336 -29.40 -5.14 -15.27
N ARG A 337 -29.18 -4.46 -14.14
CA ARG A 337 -29.47 -4.98 -12.81
C ARG A 337 -30.39 -4.04 -12.05
N GLY A 338 -31.36 -4.61 -11.34
CA GLY A 338 -32.20 -3.93 -10.36
C GLY A 338 -31.94 -4.53 -8.99
N VAL A 339 -31.64 -3.70 -7.99
CA VAL A 339 -31.44 -4.07 -6.59
C VAL A 339 -32.51 -3.36 -5.76
N ALA A 340 -33.37 -4.11 -5.06
CA ALA A 340 -34.54 -3.56 -4.40
C ALA A 340 -34.66 -3.94 -2.92
N ALA A 341 -35.31 -3.07 -2.15
CA ALA A 341 -35.57 -3.25 -0.72
C ALA A 341 -36.94 -2.68 -0.29
N THR A 342 -37.62 -3.36 0.63
CA THR A 342 -38.86 -2.88 1.27
C THR A 342 -38.58 -2.27 2.66
N ALA A 343 -39.54 -1.49 3.18
CA ALA A 343 -39.49 -0.98 4.55
C ALA A 343 -39.57 -2.07 5.65
N GLN A 344 -39.84 -3.32 5.25
CA GLN A 344 -39.84 -4.53 6.10
C GLN A 344 -38.51 -5.30 5.95
N THR A 345 -37.48 -4.66 5.41
CA THR A 345 -36.15 -5.23 5.11
C THR A 345 -36.20 -6.53 4.31
N GLN A 346 -37.20 -6.68 3.44
CA GLN A 346 -37.16 -7.68 2.38
C GLN A 346 -36.29 -7.14 1.25
N VAL A 347 -35.35 -7.94 0.75
CA VAL A 347 -34.31 -7.52 -0.20
C VAL A 347 -34.12 -8.54 -1.30
N GLY A 348 -33.67 -8.07 -2.47
CA GLY A 348 -33.33 -8.95 -3.58
C GLY A 348 -32.81 -8.17 -4.79
N GLU A 349 -32.25 -8.88 -5.75
CA GLU A 349 -31.77 -8.31 -6.99
C GLU A 349 -32.11 -9.20 -8.19
N GLY A 350 -32.19 -8.59 -9.37
CA GLY A 350 -32.48 -9.28 -10.63
C GLY A 350 -31.64 -8.70 -11.76
N THR A 351 -31.22 -9.55 -12.69
CA THR A 351 -30.37 -9.17 -13.83
C THR A 351 -30.92 -9.65 -15.16
N VAL A 352 -30.70 -8.89 -16.23
CA VAL A 352 -31.00 -9.31 -17.61
C VAL A 352 -29.93 -8.80 -18.60
N ASP A 353 -29.53 -9.67 -19.52
CA ASP A 353 -28.67 -9.31 -20.67
C ASP A 353 -29.49 -8.56 -21.74
N PHE A 354 -28.93 -7.48 -22.28
CA PHE A 354 -29.53 -6.68 -23.34
C PHE A 354 -28.54 -6.37 -24.46
N LEU A 355 -28.84 -6.79 -25.70
CA LEU A 355 -27.92 -6.68 -26.84
C LEU A 355 -28.08 -5.36 -27.62
N VAL A 356 -26.97 -4.66 -27.83
CA VAL A 356 -26.90 -3.48 -28.72
C VAL A 356 -25.99 -3.80 -29.92
N THR A 357 -26.53 -3.68 -31.14
CA THR A 357 -25.85 -4.14 -32.37
C THR A 357 -26.26 -3.38 -33.62
N LYS A 358 -25.61 -3.65 -34.77
CA LYS A 358 -25.95 -3.13 -36.10
C LYS A 358 -25.90 -4.26 -37.16
N PRO A 359 -26.68 -4.18 -38.26
CA PRO A 359 -26.63 -5.14 -39.37
C PRO A 359 -25.26 -5.17 -40.10
N LEU A 360 -24.58 -4.04 -40.20
CA LEU A 360 -23.18 -3.93 -40.62
C LEU A 360 -22.46 -3.14 -39.53
N LEU A 361 -21.30 -3.62 -39.09
CA LEU A 361 -20.52 -2.95 -38.04
C LEU A 361 -19.02 -2.99 -38.30
N VAL A 362 -18.33 -1.94 -37.86
CA VAL A 362 -16.86 -1.82 -37.92
C VAL A 362 -16.28 -1.75 -36.49
N ARG A 363 -15.28 -2.60 -36.22
CA ARG A 363 -14.52 -2.61 -34.97
C ARG A 363 -13.08 -2.20 -35.25
N PRO A 364 -12.67 -0.97 -34.89
CA PRO A 364 -11.28 -0.52 -34.97
C PRO A 364 -10.33 -1.40 -34.16
N VAL A 365 -9.15 -1.65 -34.72
CA VAL A 365 -8.03 -2.32 -34.06
C VAL A 365 -6.80 -1.42 -34.20
N ALA A 366 -6.40 -0.85 -33.06
CA ALA A 366 -5.33 0.13 -32.92
C ALA A 366 -4.64 -0.05 -31.55
N PRO A 367 -3.38 0.39 -31.37
CA PRO A 367 -2.74 0.48 -30.07
C PRO A 367 -3.38 1.58 -29.21
N ARG A 368 -3.16 1.54 -27.88
CA ARG A 368 -3.68 2.55 -26.93
C ARG A 368 -2.96 3.91 -27.05
N PHE A 369 -1.74 3.93 -27.59
CA PHE A 369 -0.92 5.11 -27.85
C PHE A 369 0.03 4.83 -29.02
N PHE A 370 0.91 5.78 -29.36
CA PHE A 370 2.04 5.58 -30.27
C PHE A 370 3.31 6.21 -29.69
N VAL A 371 4.48 5.80 -30.16
CA VAL A 371 5.73 6.57 -30.06
C VAL A 371 6.07 7.18 -31.43
N VAL A 372 6.62 8.39 -31.46
CA VAL A 372 7.03 9.06 -32.72
C VAL A 372 8.00 8.17 -33.50
N GLY A 373 7.69 7.93 -34.78
CA GLY A 373 8.46 7.05 -35.65
C GLY A 373 8.03 5.58 -35.64
N ASP A 374 7.11 5.17 -34.76
CA ASP A 374 6.53 3.82 -34.78
C ASP A 374 5.86 3.52 -36.12
N ARG A 375 6.04 2.29 -36.60
CA ARG A 375 5.43 1.79 -37.83
C ARG A 375 4.48 0.65 -37.50
N VAL A 376 3.17 0.94 -37.52
CA VAL A 376 2.13 0.05 -37.01
C VAL A 376 1.25 -0.47 -38.14
N ARG A 377 0.74 -1.70 -38.01
CA ARG A 377 -0.30 -2.24 -38.90
C ARG A 377 -1.68 -2.12 -38.24
N LEU A 378 -2.33 -0.99 -38.45
CA LEU A 378 -3.72 -0.78 -38.00
C LEU A 378 -4.68 -1.70 -38.76
N ALA A 379 -5.80 -2.04 -38.13
CA ALA A 379 -6.84 -2.85 -38.76
C ALA A 379 -8.26 -2.41 -38.42
N ALA A 380 -9.21 -2.89 -39.21
CA ALA A 380 -10.64 -2.84 -38.94
C ALA A 380 -11.23 -4.24 -39.17
N LEU A 381 -11.96 -4.75 -38.19
CA LEU A 381 -12.80 -5.93 -38.35
C LEU A 381 -14.18 -5.45 -38.81
N VAL A 382 -14.65 -5.96 -39.95
CA VAL A 382 -15.96 -5.62 -40.52
C VAL A 382 -16.84 -6.86 -40.50
N SER A 383 -17.89 -6.83 -39.69
CA SER A 383 -18.83 -7.94 -39.49
C SER A 383 -20.15 -7.65 -40.22
N ASN A 384 -20.67 -8.63 -40.95
CA ASN A 384 -21.88 -8.52 -41.77
C ASN A 384 -22.98 -9.46 -41.26
N ASN A 385 -24.07 -8.89 -40.78
CA ASN A 385 -25.28 -9.55 -40.27
C ASN A 385 -26.53 -9.08 -41.06
N THR A 386 -26.37 -8.74 -42.34
CA THR A 386 -27.46 -8.15 -43.16
C THR A 386 -28.42 -9.18 -43.79
N GLY A 387 -28.16 -10.48 -43.67
CA GLY A 387 -28.93 -11.54 -44.33
C GLY A 387 -28.49 -11.83 -45.77
N ALA A 388 -27.37 -11.24 -46.22
CA ALA A 388 -26.81 -11.40 -47.56
C ALA A 388 -25.31 -11.05 -47.59
N GLU A 389 -24.58 -11.57 -48.59
CA GLU A 389 -23.20 -11.14 -48.88
C GLU A 389 -23.15 -9.66 -49.32
N GLN A 390 -22.15 -8.92 -48.86
CA GLN A 390 -21.98 -7.48 -49.15
C GLN A 390 -20.61 -7.17 -49.75
N ASP A 391 -20.57 -6.29 -50.76
CA ASP A 391 -19.33 -5.61 -51.21
C ASP A 391 -19.18 -4.30 -50.42
N VAL A 392 -18.30 -4.32 -49.43
CA VAL A 392 -18.14 -3.24 -48.45
C VAL A 392 -16.95 -2.35 -48.82
N ALA A 393 -17.21 -1.05 -48.94
CA ALA A 393 -16.15 -0.05 -49.01
C ALA A 393 -15.72 0.30 -47.58
N VAL A 394 -14.47 0.00 -47.24
CA VAL A 394 -13.90 0.19 -45.89
C VAL A 394 -12.81 1.26 -45.96
N ALA A 395 -12.91 2.30 -45.13
CA ALA A 395 -12.00 3.44 -45.17
C ALA A 395 -11.50 3.86 -43.79
N LEU A 396 -10.21 4.21 -43.75
CA LEU A 396 -9.52 4.81 -42.60
C LEU A 396 -9.27 6.30 -42.89
N ARG A 397 -9.83 7.17 -42.07
CA ARG A 397 -9.43 8.58 -41.96
C ARG A 397 -8.50 8.71 -40.76
N ALA A 398 -7.24 9.10 -41.00
CA ALA A 398 -6.25 9.32 -39.96
C ALA A 398 -5.65 10.71 -40.05
N THR A 399 -5.42 11.35 -38.90
CA THR A 399 -4.67 12.60 -38.76
C THR A 399 -3.56 12.40 -37.74
N GLY A 400 -2.34 12.84 -38.05
CA GLY A 400 -1.12 12.55 -37.25
C GLY A 400 -0.36 11.29 -37.66
N LEU A 401 -0.79 10.60 -38.73
CA LEU A 401 -0.14 9.42 -39.28
C LEU A 401 0.16 9.58 -40.77
N LEU A 402 1.24 8.96 -41.24
CA LEU A 402 1.51 8.74 -42.66
C LEU A 402 1.00 7.36 -43.06
N LEU A 403 0.08 7.27 -44.02
CA LEU A 403 -0.41 6.01 -44.57
C LEU A 403 0.50 5.53 -45.72
N ALA A 404 0.92 4.27 -45.67
CA ALA A 404 1.58 3.61 -46.79
C ALA A 404 0.58 2.96 -47.77
N ASP A 405 -0.56 2.49 -47.24
CA ASP A 405 -1.61 1.80 -48.00
C ASP A 405 -2.76 2.74 -48.40
N PRO A 406 -3.57 2.39 -49.43
CA PRO A 406 -4.76 3.16 -49.81
C PRO A 406 -5.75 3.33 -48.66
N ALA A 407 -6.09 4.59 -48.34
CA ALA A 407 -7.02 4.95 -47.25
C ALA A 407 -8.45 4.40 -47.42
N THR A 408 -8.79 3.83 -48.59
CA THR A 408 -10.05 3.13 -48.83
C THR A 408 -9.78 1.85 -49.62
N GLN A 409 -10.33 0.74 -49.14
CA GLN A 409 -10.24 -0.59 -49.74
C GLN A 409 -11.66 -1.14 -49.95
N ARG A 410 -11.83 -2.15 -50.81
CA ARG A 410 -13.09 -2.89 -50.95
C ARG A 410 -12.89 -4.36 -50.60
N VAL A 411 -13.82 -4.92 -49.85
CA VAL A 411 -13.84 -6.33 -49.47
C VAL A 411 -15.24 -6.91 -49.56
N THR A 412 -15.34 -8.14 -50.06
CA THR A 412 -16.57 -8.93 -50.01
C THR A 412 -16.67 -9.61 -48.67
N VAL A 413 -17.73 -9.35 -47.91
CA VAL A 413 -17.98 -9.95 -46.59
C VAL A 413 -19.20 -10.87 -46.67
N PRO A 414 -19.07 -12.18 -46.44
CA PRO A 414 -20.20 -13.12 -46.41
C PRO A 414 -21.24 -12.77 -45.34
N ASP A 415 -22.46 -13.28 -45.49
CA ASP A 415 -23.48 -13.17 -44.45
C ASP A 415 -23.11 -13.99 -43.21
N GLY A 416 -23.32 -13.43 -42.02
CA GLY A 416 -22.79 -13.94 -40.75
C GLY A 416 -21.26 -13.96 -40.68
N GLY A 417 -20.58 -13.29 -41.62
CA GLY A 417 -19.13 -13.32 -41.78
C GLY A 417 -18.44 -12.07 -41.21
N GLU A 418 -17.13 -12.19 -41.01
CA GLU A 418 -16.24 -11.08 -40.66
C GLU A 418 -15.04 -11.05 -41.61
N THR A 419 -14.49 -9.86 -41.87
CA THR A 419 -13.26 -9.69 -42.65
C THR A 419 -12.40 -8.58 -42.04
N GLN A 420 -11.09 -8.84 -41.94
CA GLN A 420 -10.11 -7.86 -41.49
C GLN A 420 -9.56 -7.07 -42.68
N VAL A 421 -9.61 -5.74 -42.60
CA VAL A 421 -8.92 -4.82 -43.51
C VAL A 421 -7.77 -4.17 -42.75
N THR A 422 -6.59 -4.00 -43.36
CA THR A 422 -5.40 -3.49 -42.67
C THR A 422 -4.68 -2.38 -43.44
N TRP A 423 -4.04 -1.46 -42.71
CA TRP A 423 -3.21 -0.38 -43.24
C TRP A 423 -1.90 -0.26 -42.46
N TRP A 424 -0.77 -0.23 -43.17
CA TRP A 424 0.49 0.22 -42.61
C TRP A 424 0.53 1.74 -42.48
N VAL A 425 0.89 2.18 -41.27
CA VAL A 425 1.02 3.60 -40.91
C VAL A 425 2.34 3.89 -40.21
N THR A 426 2.77 5.15 -40.22
CA THR A 426 3.90 5.63 -39.41
C THR A 426 3.47 6.86 -38.59
N ALA A 427 3.79 6.86 -37.30
CA ALA A 427 3.46 7.95 -36.37
C ALA A 427 4.37 9.18 -36.58
N THR A 428 3.77 10.37 -36.75
CA THR A 428 4.51 11.63 -36.87
C THR A 428 4.65 12.35 -35.53
N ASP A 429 5.50 13.38 -35.47
CA ASP A 429 5.69 14.21 -34.28
C ASP A 429 4.53 15.22 -34.12
N VAL A 430 3.44 14.71 -33.58
CA VAL A 430 2.23 15.42 -33.13
C VAL A 430 1.95 15.03 -31.66
N PRO A 431 1.16 15.78 -30.88
CA PRO A 431 0.80 15.34 -29.52
C PRO A 431 -0.24 14.20 -29.53
N THR A 432 -1.11 14.15 -30.53
CA THR A 432 -2.25 13.23 -30.60
C THR A 432 -2.56 12.81 -32.04
N VAL A 433 -3.09 11.60 -32.18
CA VAL A 433 -3.56 11.00 -33.43
C VAL A 433 -5.08 10.81 -33.38
N SER A 434 -5.79 11.22 -34.44
CA SER A 434 -7.23 11.03 -34.58
C SER A 434 -7.51 10.00 -35.67
N LEU A 435 -8.29 8.95 -35.33
CA LEU A 435 -8.64 7.84 -36.21
C LEU A 435 -10.16 7.68 -36.30
N VAL A 436 -10.69 7.63 -37.52
CA VAL A 436 -12.07 7.19 -37.79
C VAL A 436 -12.03 6.10 -38.85
N PHE A 437 -12.51 4.91 -38.49
CA PHE A 437 -12.72 3.81 -39.41
C PHE A 437 -14.19 3.80 -39.84
N SER A 438 -14.45 3.40 -41.08
CA SER A 438 -15.80 3.41 -41.66
C SER A 438 -15.99 2.25 -42.62
N ALA A 439 -17.21 1.71 -42.69
CA ALA A 439 -17.61 0.59 -43.54
C ALA A 439 -19.00 0.86 -44.13
N GLN A 440 -19.11 0.90 -45.46
CA GLN A 440 -20.35 1.21 -46.18
C GLN A 440 -20.67 0.14 -47.23
N ALA A 441 -21.91 -0.38 -47.21
CA ALA A 441 -22.46 -1.28 -48.21
C ALA A 441 -23.92 -0.94 -48.52
N GLY A 442 -24.17 -0.29 -49.66
CA GLY A 442 -25.51 0.14 -50.05
C GLY A 442 -26.10 1.16 -49.08
N GLU A 443 -27.17 0.77 -48.38
CA GLU A 443 -27.80 1.56 -47.31
C GLU A 443 -27.23 1.28 -45.91
N TYR A 444 -26.46 0.20 -45.73
CA TYR A 444 -25.83 -0.15 -44.46
C TYR A 444 -24.52 0.61 -44.28
N GLY A 445 -24.38 1.30 -43.14
CA GLY A 445 -23.21 2.11 -42.81
C GLY A 445 -22.87 2.11 -41.33
N ASP A 446 -21.59 2.00 -41.02
CA ASP A 446 -21.07 2.19 -39.67
C ASP A 446 -19.70 2.89 -39.71
N ALA A 447 -19.48 3.81 -38.77
CA ALA A 447 -18.23 4.53 -38.59
C ALA A 447 -17.93 4.66 -37.10
N ALA A 448 -16.66 4.51 -36.71
CA ALA A 448 -16.26 4.47 -35.31
C ALA A 448 -14.82 4.95 -35.09
N ARG A 449 -14.60 5.54 -33.91
CA ARG A 449 -13.27 5.70 -33.30
C ARG A 449 -12.86 4.43 -32.55
N PRO A 450 -11.56 4.22 -32.26
CA PRO A 450 -11.13 3.24 -31.26
C PRO A 450 -11.83 3.49 -29.91
N ARG A 451 -12.13 2.41 -29.16
CA ARG A 451 -12.74 2.51 -27.80
C ARG A 451 -11.73 3.04 -26.79
N LEU A 452 -10.53 2.45 -26.76
CA LEU A 452 -9.48 2.77 -25.81
C LEU A 452 -8.66 3.96 -26.34
N THR A 453 -9.13 5.18 -26.04
CA THR A 453 -8.50 6.44 -26.45
C THR A 453 -7.86 7.13 -25.25
N THR A 454 -6.56 7.38 -25.34
CA THR A 454 -5.74 7.92 -24.23
C THR A 454 -5.64 9.45 -24.23
N GLY A 455 -6.03 10.11 -25.32
CA GLY A 455 -5.96 11.56 -25.51
C GLY A 455 -7.34 12.24 -25.49
N PRO A 456 -7.37 13.59 -25.44
CA PRO A 456 -8.60 14.37 -25.47
C PRO A 456 -9.44 14.08 -26.72
N ASP A 457 -10.74 14.34 -26.64
CA ASP A 457 -11.69 14.30 -27.76
C ASP A 457 -11.68 13.00 -28.58
N GLY A 458 -11.45 11.86 -27.92
CA GLY A 458 -11.37 10.54 -28.55
C GLY A 458 -10.16 10.40 -29.48
N THR A 459 -8.98 10.81 -29.01
CA THR A 459 -7.70 10.68 -29.75
C THR A 459 -6.74 9.73 -29.02
N LEU A 460 -5.66 9.33 -29.70
CA LEU A 460 -4.58 8.51 -29.13
C LEU A 460 -3.37 9.40 -28.88
N ILE A 461 -2.77 9.33 -27.69
CA ILE A 461 -1.53 10.07 -27.38
C ILE A 461 -0.38 9.56 -28.25
N VAL A 462 0.49 10.46 -28.69
CA VAL A 462 1.81 10.12 -29.24
C VAL A 462 2.90 10.60 -28.29
N ARG A 463 3.72 9.68 -27.79
CA ARG A 463 4.92 9.98 -26.99
C ARG A 463 6.10 10.26 -27.92
N ARG A 464 6.96 11.22 -27.58
CA ARG A 464 8.22 11.41 -28.31
C ARG A 464 9.24 10.37 -27.88
N TYR A 465 10.04 9.89 -28.83
CA TYR A 465 11.13 8.95 -28.55
C TYR A 465 12.32 9.71 -27.92
N SER A 466 12.17 10.08 -26.65
CA SER A 466 13.10 10.91 -25.90
C SER A 466 13.16 10.50 -24.43
N ALA A 467 14.36 10.43 -23.86
CA ALA A 467 14.58 10.17 -22.45
C ALA A 467 14.85 11.48 -21.69
N PRO A 468 14.38 11.62 -20.44
CA PRO A 468 14.77 12.74 -19.59
C PRO A 468 16.25 12.65 -19.18
N GLU A 469 16.84 13.81 -18.94
CA GLU A 469 18.08 14.01 -18.21
C GLU A 469 17.89 15.23 -17.31
N VAL A 470 18.31 15.11 -16.04
CA VAL A 470 18.27 16.21 -15.07
C VAL A 470 19.68 16.48 -14.58
N VAL A 471 20.06 17.75 -14.52
CA VAL A 471 21.28 18.21 -13.85
C VAL A 471 20.94 19.35 -12.90
N GLY A 472 21.47 19.26 -11.68
CA GLY A 472 21.32 20.29 -10.65
C GLY A 472 22.59 21.12 -10.47
N THR A 473 22.41 22.29 -9.88
CA THR A 473 23.45 23.06 -9.16
C THR A 473 22.77 23.78 -7.99
N GLY A 474 23.52 24.20 -6.99
CA GLY A 474 23.00 24.88 -5.80
C GLY A 474 24.08 25.56 -5.00
N GLY A 475 23.68 26.51 -4.14
CA GLY A 475 24.62 27.30 -3.37
C GLY A 475 23.98 28.12 -2.25
N GLN A 476 24.82 28.92 -1.60
CA GLN A 476 24.42 29.87 -0.54
C GLN A 476 25.10 31.23 -0.75
N LEU A 477 24.40 32.30 -0.36
CA LEU A 477 24.88 33.68 -0.34
C LEU A 477 24.72 34.24 1.08
N VAL A 478 25.76 34.93 1.58
CA VAL A 478 25.83 35.48 2.94
C VAL A 478 26.38 36.89 2.86
N GLY A 479 25.69 37.86 3.46
CA GLY A 479 26.01 39.27 3.28
C GLY A 479 25.65 39.82 1.89
N GLU A 480 26.30 40.91 1.49
CA GLU A 480 26.19 41.46 0.13
C GLU A 480 27.08 40.63 -0.81
N ASP A 481 26.47 39.80 -1.66
CA ASP A 481 27.17 38.82 -2.48
C ASP A 481 26.37 38.48 -3.76
N SER A 482 27.04 37.88 -4.75
CA SER A 482 26.44 37.45 -6.01
C SER A 482 27.07 36.15 -6.51
N ARG A 483 26.25 35.25 -7.06
CA ARG A 483 26.68 33.98 -7.67
C ARG A 483 26.14 33.87 -9.08
N THR A 484 26.97 33.40 -10.00
CA THR A 484 26.57 33.17 -11.40
C THR A 484 26.85 31.73 -11.79
N GLU A 485 25.78 30.96 -11.97
CA GLU A 485 25.79 29.62 -12.54
C GLU A 485 25.83 29.68 -14.06
N VAL A 486 26.49 28.71 -14.71
CA VAL A 486 26.57 28.62 -16.18
C VAL A 486 25.80 27.40 -16.66
N ILE A 487 24.52 27.60 -16.98
CA ILE A 487 23.61 26.55 -17.44
C ILE A 487 23.84 26.28 -18.93
N ALA A 488 24.51 25.17 -19.25
CA ALA A 488 24.80 24.75 -20.62
C ALA A 488 23.77 23.72 -21.10
N LEU A 489 23.15 23.97 -22.26
CA LEU A 489 22.30 22.98 -22.92
C LEU A 489 23.16 21.93 -23.66
N PRO A 490 22.76 20.64 -23.68
CA PRO A 490 23.49 19.60 -24.40
C PRO A 490 23.44 19.83 -25.92
N PRO A 491 24.34 19.23 -26.72
CA PRO A 491 24.39 19.46 -28.17
C PRO A 491 23.15 19.02 -28.96
N ARG A 492 22.31 18.16 -28.38
CA ARG A 492 21.05 17.64 -28.95
C ARG A 492 20.02 17.45 -27.84
N TYR A 493 18.85 18.05 -28.00
CA TYR A 493 17.71 17.96 -27.09
C TYR A 493 16.43 18.33 -27.84
N ASP A 494 15.26 17.93 -27.32
CA ASP A 494 13.96 18.41 -27.79
C ASP A 494 13.61 19.74 -27.12
N GLY A 495 14.00 20.86 -27.72
CA GLY A 495 13.75 22.22 -27.20
C GLY A 495 12.27 22.66 -27.11
N ARG A 496 11.33 21.73 -27.31
CA ARG A 496 9.88 21.90 -27.04
C ARG A 496 9.46 21.27 -25.70
N GLN A 497 10.39 20.67 -24.97
CA GLN A 497 10.17 20.04 -23.67
C GLN A 497 11.33 20.37 -22.72
N GLY A 498 11.05 20.28 -21.42
CA GLY A 498 12.03 20.55 -20.38
C GLY A 498 12.00 21.98 -19.84
N THR A 499 12.52 22.13 -18.63
CA THR A 499 12.50 23.36 -17.84
C THR A 499 13.83 23.54 -17.11
N LEU A 500 14.21 24.79 -16.92
CA LEU A 500 15.13 25.19 -15.85
C LEU A 500 14.27 25.67 -14.68
N SER A 501 14.12 24.83 -13.67
CA SER A 501 13.43 25.16 -12.42
C SER A 501 14.46 25.75 -11.45
N ILE A 502 14.21 26.98 -10.98
CA ILE A 502 15.08 27.70 -10.04
C ILE A 502 14.28 27.92 -8.78
N ARG A 503 14.82 27.52 -7.63
CA ARG A 503 14.20 27.74 -6.32
C ARG A 503 15.19 28.47 -5.42
N LEU A 504 14.72 29.55 -4.82
CA LEU A 504 15.42 30.29 -3.77
C LEU A 504 14.73 30.00 -2.43
N ASP A 505 15.50 29.61 -1.43
CA ASP A 505 15.02 29.34 -0.08
C ASP A 505 15.66 30.38 0.87
N PRO A 506 14.87 31.32 1.46
CA PRO A 506 15.38 32.26 2.45
C PRO A 506 15.70 31.61 3.80
N SER A 507 15.16 30.43 4.05
CA SER A 507 15.53 29.52 5.12
C SER A 507 15.37 28.06 4.69
N LEU A 508 16.35 27.20 4.98
CA LEU A 508 16.21 25.76 4.73
C LEU A 508 15.49 24.99 5.84
N ALA A 509 15.38 25.55 7.05
CA ALA A 509 14.81 24.88 8.23
C ALA A 509 13.52 25.53 8.78
N ALA A 510 13.02 26.63 8.18
CA ALA A 510 11.73 27.21 8.58
C ALA A 510 10.55 26.21 8.44
N GLY A 511 10.65 25.26 7.49
CA GLY A 511 9.74 24.11 7.35
C GLY A 511 9.94 22.97 8.37
N MET A 512 10.70 23.22 9.45
CA MET A 512 10.81 22.33 10.61
C MET A 512 9.77 22.68 11.71
N THR A 513 9.08 23.83 11.63
CA THR A 513 8.15 24.27 12.68
C THR A 513 7.04 23.25 12.99
N SER A 514 6.53 22.53 11.97
CA SER A 514 5.55 21.45 12.14
C SER A 514 6.15 20.14 12.69
N ALA A 515 7.47 19.94 12.58
CA ALA A 515 8.15 18.78 13.19
C ALA A 515 8.27 18.93 14.73
N LEU A 516 8.06 20.14 15.26
CA LEU A 516 8.03 20.41 16.70
C LEU A 516 6.69 20.02 17.36
N ASP A 517 5.61 19.86 16.58
CA ASP A 517 4.27 19.57 17.11
C ASP A 517 4.10 18.11 17.60
N TYR A 518 4.87 17.16 17.05
CA TYR A 518 4.74 15.73 17.38
C TYR A 518 5.73 15.27 18.46
N LEU A 519 5.34 15.33 19.73
CA LEU A 519 6.00 14.64 20.85
C LEU A 519 5.03 14.07 21.92
N GLU A 520 3.73 13.99 21.60
CA GLU A 520 2.69 13.65 22.57
C GLU A 520 2.26 12.16 22.51
N GLY A 521 2.83 11.35 23.41
CA GLY A 521 2.23 10.08 23.87
C GLY A 521 2.90 8.78 23.41
N PHE A 522 3.76 8.21 24.27
CA PHE A 522 4.19 6.81 24.21
C PHE A 522 3.85 6.09 25.54
N PRO A 523 3.05 5.00 25.54
CA PRO A 523 2.39 4.51 26.76
C PRO A 523 3.17 3.40 27.52
N TYR A 524 4.50 3.50 27.62
CA TYR A 524 5.34 2.44 28.20
C TYR A 524 6.42 2.95 29.19
N GLU A 525 7.03 2.02 29.92
CA GLU A 525 7.61 2.28 31.25
C GLU A 525 9.15 2.26 31.35
N CYS A 526 9.90 1.89 30.29
CA CYS A 526 11.36 1.73 30.41
C CYS A 526 12.11 3.08 30.49
N ILE A 527 13.37 3.03 30.96
CA ILE A 527 14.18 4.24 31.18
C ILE A 527 14.62 4.85 29.86
N GLU A 528 14.98 4.03 28.86
CA GLU A 528 15.29 4.50 27.50
C GLU A 528 14.13 5.31 26.91
N GLN A 529 12.92 4.76 26.90
CA GLN A 529 11.71 5.45 26.44
C GLN A 529 11.43 6.72 27.25
N THR A 530 11.76 6.73 28.55
CA THR A 530 11.63 7.91 29.40
C THR A 530 12.59 9.02 28.96
N VAL A 531 13.87 8.72 28.68
CA VAL A 531 14.82 9.74 28.17
C VAL A 531 14.57 10.12 26.71
N SER A 532 14.18 9.17 25.85
CA SER A 532 13.77 9.41 24.46
C SER A 532 12.45 10.18 24.31
N ARG A 533 11.62 10.29 25.36
CA ARG A 533 10.53 11.27 25.45
C ARG A 533 11.01 12.60 26.03
N PHE A 534 11.84 12.56 27.07
CA PHE A 534 12.32 13.72 27.82
C PHE A 534 13.18 14.67 26.99
N LEU A 535 14.26 14.16 26.39
CA LEU A 535 15.24 14.98 25.67
C LEU A 535 14.64 15.73 24.46
N PRO A 536 13.85 15.13 23.54
CA PRO A 536 13.31 15.91 22.43
C PRO A 536 12.29 16.96 22.90
N ASN A 537 11.55 16.72 23.99
CA ASN A 537 10.67 17.75 24.59
C ASN A 537 11.48 18.93 25.14
N VAL A 538 12.61 18.67 25.80
CA VAL A 538 13.56 19.69 26.26
C VAL A 538 14.18 20.46 25.08
N VAL A 539 14.63 19.76 24.04
CA VAL A 539 15.22 20.37 22.82
C VAL A 539 14.19 21.24 22.10
N THR A 540 12.95 20.77 21.95
CA THR A 540 11.84 21.55 21.38
C THR A 540 11.58 22.83 22.18
N TYR A 541 11.55 22.74 23.52
CA TYR A 541 11.36 23.90 24.40
C TYR A 541 12.55 24.88 24.35
N ARG A 542 13.79 24.37 24.22
CA ARG A 542 15.02 25.16 23.94
C ARG A 542 14.90 25.89 22.59
N ALA A 543 14.51 25.17 21.53
CA ALA A 543 14.35 25.70 20.19
C ALA A 543 13.33 26.83 20.11
N LEU A 544 12.11 26.63 20.64
CA LEU A 544 11.06 27.66 20.69
C LEU A 544 11.59 28.96 21.32
N LYS A 545 12.27 28.85 22.48
CA LYS A 545 12.85 30.01 23.19
C LYS A 545 14.02 30.69 22.46
N GLN A 546 14.96 29.92 21.92
CA GLN A 546 16.18 30.46 21.30
C GLN A 546 15.90 31.09 19.93
N LEU A 547 14.97 30.50 19.17
CA LEU A 547 14.52 30.98 17.87
C LEU A 547 13.50 32.12 17.99
N GLY A 548 12.74 32.17 19.09
CA GLY A 548 11.67 33.16 19.31
C GLY A 548 10.33 32.76 18.67
N LEU A 549 10.12 31.46 18.47
CA LEU A 549 8.89 30.89 17.92
C LEU A 549 7.81 30.82 19.01
N SER A 550 6.56 31.04 18.61
CA SER A 550 5.38 31.00 19.49
C SER A 550 4.50 29.81 19.12
N ASN A 551 4.33 28.86 20.03
CA ASN A 551 3.38 27.76 19.90
C ASN A 551 2.66 27.56 21.25
N PRO A 552 1.45 28.14 21.42
CA PRO A 552 0.76 28.16 22.72
C PRO A 552 0.47 26.78 23.31
N GLU A 553 0.24 25.76 22.48
CA GLU A 553 -0.06 24.40 22.95
C GLU A 553 1.19 23.68 23.47
N LEU A 554 2.31 23.80 22.75
CA LEU A 554 3.60 23.30 23.22
C LEU A 554 4.12 24.08 24.43
N GLU A 555 3.95 25.41 24.46
CA GLU A 555 4.34 26.25 25.60
C GLU A 555 3.57 25.90 26.89
N GLU A 556 2.31 25.46 26.79
CA GLU A 556 1.53 24.96 27.93
C GLU A 556 1.90 23.52 28.32
N LYS A 557 2.04 22.60 27.36
CA LYS A 557 2.26 21.16 27.61
C LYS A 557 3.70 20.78 28.02
N LEU A 558 4.71 21.34 27.34
CA LEU A 558 6.10 20.88 27.47
C LEU A 558 6.65 20.95 28.91
N PRO A 559 6.41 22.01 29.72
CA PRO A 559 6.96 22.09 31.08
C PRO A 559 6.53 20.94 32.00
N ASP A 560 5.29 20.48 31.91
CA ASP A 560 4.76 19.40 32.75
C ASP A 560 5.25 18.01 32.27
N LEU A 561 5.34 17.78 30.95
CA LEU A 561 5.94 16.57 30.38
C LEU A 561 7.43 16.41 30.75
N ILE A 562 8.15 17.53 30.80
CA ILE A 562 9.55 17.59 31.23
C ILE A 562 9.66 17.33 32.74
N ALA A 563 8.76 17.90 33.56
CA ALA A 563 8.74 17.67 35.01
C ALA A 563 8.44 16.21 35.41
N ASP A 564 7.43 15.58 34.79
CA ASP A 564 7.10 14.15 34.98
C ASP A 564 8.31 13.26 34.62
N SER A 565 8.96 13.54 33.48
CA SER A 565 10.15 12.81 33.05
C SER A 565 11.32 12.96 34.03
N LEU A 566 11.57 14.16 34.56
CA LEU A 566 12.61 14.40 35.56
C LEU A 566 12.37 13.60 36.84
N ASP A 567 11.16 13.64 37.41
CA ASP A 567 10.87 12.91 38.66
C ASP A 567 10.89 11.38 38.47
N ARG A 568 10.54 10.86 37.28
CA ARG A 568 10.75 9.44 36.92
C ARG A 568 12.24 9.09 36.86
N LEU A 569 13.06 9.87 36.16
CA LEU A 569 14.52 9.64 36.10
C LEU A 569 15.18 9.72 37.49
N TYR A 570 14.72 10.63 38.36
CA TYR A 570 15.18 10.73 39.75
C TYR A 570 14.73 9.56 40.64
N THR A 571 13.62 8.91 40.31
CA THR A 571 13.10 7.75 41.07
C THR A 571 13.86 6.47 40.73
N HIS A 572 14.40 6.38 39.50
CA HIS A 572 15.05 5.16 38.98
C HIS A 572 16.58 5.27 38.83
N GLN A 573 17.22 6.28 39.43
CA GLN A 573 18.69 6.32 39.50
C GLN A 573 19.20 5.28 40.50
N ASN A 574 20.12 4.43 40.05
CA ASN A 574 20.71 3.37 40.87
C ASN A 574 21.67 3.92 41.94
N PRO A 575 21.95 3.15 43.02
CA PRO A 575 22.86 3.59 44.09
C PRO A 575 24.32 3.82 43.66
N ASP A 576 24.72 3.36 42.47
CA ASP A 576 26.02 3.65 41.85
C ASP A 576 26.05 4.98 41.08
N GLY A 577 24.88 5.57 40.80
CA GLY A 577 24.70 6.81 40.04
C GLY A 577 24.24 6.63 38.60
N GLY A 578 24.13 5.40 38.09
CA GLY A 578 23.69 5.13 36.72
C GLY A 578 22.21 4.76 36.59
N TRP A 579 21.82 4.30 35.39
CA TRP A 579 20.49 3.76 35.08
C TRP A 579 20.59 2.48 34.25
N GLY A 580 19.82 1.45 34.60
CA GLY A 580 19.54 0.28 33.77
C GLY A 580 18.48 0.56 32.68
N TRP A 581 18.19 -0.41 31.81
CA TRP A 581 17.15 -0.23 30.78
C TRP A 581 15.75 -0.21 31.39
N TRP A 582 15.54 -1.05 32.41
CA TRP A 582 14.36 -1.05 33.28
C TRP A 582 14.73 -0.62 34.70
N PRO A 583 13.73 -0.21 35.52
CA PRO A 583 13.90 -0.07 36.96
C PRO A 583 14.51 -1.32 37.61
N ASP A 584 15.35 -1.13 38.61
CA ASP A 584 16.03 -2.17 39.41
C ASP A 584 17.00 -3.10 38.62
N GLU A 585 17.35 -2.78 37.36
CA GLU A 585 18.43 -3.44 36.60
C GLU A 585 19.83 -2.83 36.83
N ASP A 586 20.88 -3.59 36.52
CA ASP A 586 22.28 -3.11 36.51
C ASP A 586 22.45 -1.89 35.57
N SER A 587 23.17 -0.87 36.06
CA SER A 587 23.42 0.37 35.33
C SER A 587 24.15 0.16 33.99
N ASN A 588 23.66 0.80 32.93
CA ASN A 588 24.23 0.74 31.59
C ASN A 588 25.00 2.04 31.24
N PRO A 589 26.27 1.96 30.75
CA PRO A 589 27.07 3.15 30.45
C PRO A 589 26.55 4.02 29.30
N TYR A 590 25.93 3.43 28.28
CA TYR A 590 25.40 4.19 27.14
C TYR A 590 24.13 4.94 27.54
N LEU A 591 23.18 4.24 28.17
CA LEU A 591 21.94 4.84 28.64
C LEU A 591 22.19 5.89 29.74
N THR A 592 23.16 5.67 30.63
CA THR A 592 23.53 6.68 31.64
C THR A 592 24.12 7.94 31.01
N ALA A 593 24.88 7.84 29.91
CA ALA A 593 25.36 9.00 29.16
C ALA A 593 24.20 9.75 28.45
N TYR A 594 23.23 9.01 27.90
CA TYR A 594 22.04 9.59 27.27
C TYR A 594 21.14 10.32 28.28
N VAL A 595 20.93 9.73 29.47
CA VAL A 595 20.24 10.40 30.59
C VAL A 595 21.01 11.63 31.08
N LEU A 596 22.34 11.55 31.20
CA LEU A 596 23.16 12.71 31.57
C LEU A 596 22.99 13.86 30.56
N LEU A 597 23.05 13.59 29.26
CA LEU A 597 22.85 14.58 28.21
C LEU A 597 21.48 15.27 28.34
N GLY A 598 20.40 14.49 28.51
CA GLY A 598 19.05 15.05 28.76
C GLY A 598 18.96 15.90 30.03
N LEU A 599 19.65 15.52 31.10
CA LEU A 599 19.69 16.28 32.35
C LEU A 599 20.50 17.60 32.22
N VAL A 600 21.51 17.63 31.36
CA VAL A 600 22.27 18.86 31.03
C VAL A 600 21.42 19.79 30.16
N GLU A 601 20.86 19.30 29.06
CA GLU A 601 19.97 20.07 28.18
C GLU A 601 18.78 20.68 28.94
N ALA A 602 18.20 19.93 29.90
CA ALA A 602 17.12 20.45 30.74
C ALA A 602 17.60 21.59 31.66
N GLN A 603 18.85 21.52 32.14
CA GLN A 603 19.45 22.60 32.92
C GLN A 603 19.74 23.84 32.05
N GLU A 604 20.21 23.66 30.82
CA GLU A 604 20.42 24.76 29.85
C GLU A 604 19.10 25.45 29.45
N ALA A 605 18.05 24.67 29.18
CA ALA A 605 16.70 25.16 28.87
C ALA A 605 16.01 25.89 30.06
N GLY A 606 16.62 25.83 31.25
CA GLY A 606 16.24 26.58 32.46
C GLY A 606 15.41 25.80 33.48
N PHE A 607 15.32 24.47 33.39
CA PHE A 607 14.62 23.63 34.36
C PHE A 607 15.47 23.36 35.62
N ALA A 608 14.79 23.13 36.74
CA ALA A 608 15.42 23.00 38.06
C ALA A 608 16.02 21.60 38.31
N VAL A 609 17.10 21.27 37.61
CA VAL A 609 17.71 19.92 37.66
C VAL A 609 18.54 19.71 38.95
N ARG A 610 18.35 18.55 39.60
CA ARG A 610 19.03 18.16 40.84
C ARG A 610 20.53 17.90 40.60
N ALA A 611 21.40 18.87 40.90
CA ALA A 611 22.86 18.75 40.68
C ALA A 611 23.54 17.52 41.32
N ALA A 612 22.98 16.94 42.38
CA ALA A 612 23.48 15.70 42.97
C ALA A 612 23.29 14.46 42.07
N VAL A 613 22.22 14.42 41.28
CA VAL A 613 21.90 13.34 40.31
C VAL A 613 22.92 13.37 39.17
N ILE A 614 23.15 14.55 38.58
CA ILE A 614 24.20 14.80 37.59
C ILE A 614 25.56 14.37 38.16
N GLY A 615 25.92 14.85 39.36
CA GLY A 615 27.20 14.54 39.99
C GLY A 615 27.43 13.06 40.31
N GLN A 616 26.37 12.26 40.47
CA GLN A 616 26.46 10.81 40.62
C GLN A 616 26.65 10.11 39.26
N ALA A 617 25.89 10.52 38.23
CA ALA A 617 26.03 10.03 36.87
C ALA A 617 27.43 10.31 36.28
N GLU A 618 27.98 11.51 36.51
CA GLU A 618 29.35 11.86 36.13
C GLU A 618 30.39 10.88 36.70
N ASN A 619 30.31 10.57 38.00
CA ASN A 619 31.27 9.69 38.67
C ASN A 619 31.17 8.26 38.13
N TYR A 620 29.94 7.73 38.01
CA TYR A 620 29.71 6.42 37.40
C TYR A 620 30.32 6.34 36.00
N LEU A 621 30.03 7.33 35.14
CA LEU A 621 30.54 7.34 33.76
C LEU A 621 32.07 7.45 33.69
N ILE A 622 32.70 8.18 34.61
CA ILE A 622 34.17 8.25 34.73
C ILE A 622 34.77 6.89 35.13
N GLU A 623 34.08 6.10 35.95
CA GLU A 623 34.50 4.74 36.31
C GLU A 623 34.28 3.71 35.17
N GLN A 624 33.48 4.04 34.15
CA GLN A 624 33.23 3.20 32.96
C GLN A 624 34.18 3.48 31.77
N LEU A 625 35.10 4.44 31.89
CA LEU A 625 36.03 4.83 30.82
C LEU A 625 37.07 3.72 30.58
N LEU A 626 37.19 3.27 29.33
CA LEU A 626 38.10 2.18 28.95
C LEU A 626 39.52 2.67 28.63
N PRO A 627 40.57 1.90 28.99
CA PRO A 627 41.94 2.19 28.56
C PRO A 627 42.14 1.90 27.07
N ALA A 628 43.16 2.52 26.47
CA ALA A 628 43.40 2.55 25.03
C ALA A 628 43.53 1.17 24.34
N ASP A 629 43.94 0.14 25.08
CA ASP A 629 44.10 -1.23 24.55
C ASP A 629 42.82 -2.07 24.64
N ASP A 630 41.84 -1.68 25.46
CA ASP A 630 40.52 -2.34 25.54
C ASP A 630 39.52 -1.80 24.50
N LEU A 631 39.86 -0.68 23.84
CA LEU A 631 39.15 -0.08 22.69
C LEU A 631 39.42 -0.86 21.39
N ASP A 632 39.11 -2.17 21.40
CA ASP A 632 39.40 -3.13 20.34
C ASP A 632 38.35 -3.19 19.21
N SER A 633 37.18 -2.59 19.40
CA SER A 633 35.98 -2.77 18.57
C SER A 633 35.14 -1.49 18.49
N TYR A 634 34.38 -1.32 17.40
CA TYR A 634 33.74 -0.04 17.09
C TYR A 634 32.74 0.41 18.17
N TRP A 635 31.85 -0.48 18.62
CA TRP A 635 30.84 -0.15 19.63
C TRP A 635 31.45 0.30 20.96
N LYS A 636 32.64 -0.20 21.33
CA LYS A 636 33.38 0.28 22.50
C LYS A 636 33.93 1.70 22.28
N ALA A 637 34.53 1.96 21.11
CA ALA A 637 35.07 3.27 20.77
C ALA A 637 33.96 4.33 20.65
N ASN A 638 32.85 3.99 20.00
CA ASN A 638 31.65 4.81 19.89
C ASN A 638 31.03 5.11 21.25
N ARG A 639 30.83 4.08 22.10
CA ARG A 639 30.35 4.27 23.47
C ARG A 639 31.29 5.16 24.29
N GLN A 640 32.61 4.99 24.14
CA GLN A 640 33.60 5.86 24.77
C GLN A 640 33.49 7.31 24.26
N ALA A 641 33.27 7.53 22.96
CA ALA A 641 33.06 8.86 22.39
C ALA A 641 31.82 9.55 22.98
N PHE A 642 30.69 8.83 23.03
CA PHE A 642 29.43 9.37 23.56
C PHE A 642 29.48 9.64 25.07
N ILE A 643 30.13 8.78 25.86
CA ILE A 643 30.38 9.03 27.29
C ILE A 643 31.26 10.28 27.47
N LEU A 644 32.34 10.43 26.70
CA LEU A 644 33.21 11.60 26.78
C LEU A 644 32.50 12.90 26.35
N TYR A 645 31.61 12.82 25.36
CA TYR A 645 30.76 13.94 24.93
C TYR A 645 29.77 14.37 26.01
N ALA A 646 28.97 13.45 26.55
CA ALA A 646 27.99 13.75 27.60
C ALA A 646 28.66 14.27 28.89
N LEU A 647 29.88 13.80 29.20
CA LEU A 647 30.71 14.35 30.27
C LEU A 647 31.24 15.75 29.94
N ALA A 648 31.60 16.04 28.69
CA ALA A 648 32.07 17.36 28.27
C ALA A 648 30.97 18.42 28.32
N GLU A 649 29.75 18.11 27.84
CA GLU A 649 28.55 18.96 27.96
C GLU A 649 28.20 19.22 29.44
N ALA A 650 28.33 18.20 30.31
CA ALA A 650 28.21 18.37 31.77
C ALA A 650 29.33 19.22 32.42
N GLY A 651 30.28 19.75 31.65
CA GLY A 651 31.39 20.58 32.14
C GLY A 651 32.62 19.79 32.64
N ARG A 652 32.71 18.49 32.35
CA ARG A 652 33.87 17.62 32.68
C ARG A 652 34.86 17.46 31.52
N ASN A 653 34.96 18.49 30.68
CA ASN A 653 35.83 18.68 29.52
C ASN A 653 37.37 18.65 29.78
N ARG A 654 37.87 17.83 30.71
CA ARG A 654 39.31 17.75 31.07
C ARG A 654 39.90 16.34 30.99
N LEU A 655 39.17 15.41 30.36
CA LEU A 655 39.60 14.04 30.06
C LEU A 655 40.50 14.02 28.81
N THR A 656 41.61 14.74 28.89
CA THR A 656 42.52 15.01 27.75
C THR A 656 43.39 13.81 27.38
N SER A 657 43.61 12.89 28.32
CA SER A 657 44.31 11.63 28.06
C SER A 657 43.40 10.68 27.28
N GLU A 658 42.14 10.60 27.70
CA GLU A 658 41.11 9.69 27.20
C GLU A 658 40.69 10.07 25.77
N THR A 659 40.41 11.36 25.53
CA THR A 659 40.21 11.89 24.17
C THR A 659 41.47 11.80 23.30
N GLY A 660 42.66 11.87 23.91
CA GLY A 660 43.97 11.71 23.26
C GLY A 660 44.29 10.27 22.84
N GLU A 661 43.79 9.27 23.57
CA GLU A 661 43.85 7.85 23.19
C GLU A 661 42.75 7.51 22.17
N LEU A 662 41.52 8.00 22.37
CA LEU A 662 40.40 7.72 21.47
C LEU A 662 40.64 8.28 20.05
N PHE A 663 41.21 9.49 19.92
CA PHE A 663 41.60 10.03 18.61
C PHE A 663 42.66 9.18 17.89
N ARG A 664 43.55 8.49 18.64
CA ARG A 664 44.52 7.53 18.09
C ARG A 664 43.89 6.19 17.68
N ARG A 665 42.62 5.96 18.03
CA ARG A 665 41.77 4.83 17.64
C ARG A 665 40.62 5.25 16.73
N ARG A 666 40.68 6.42 16.06
CA ARG A 666 39.56 6.92 15.24
C ARG A 666 39.22 6.04 14.03
N ASP A 667 40.09 5.11 13.65
CA ASP A 667 39.84 3.99 12.72
C ASP A 667 38.88 2.91 13.28
N LYS A 668 38.41 3.10 14.52
CA LYS A 668 37.36 2.32 15.18
C LYS A 668 36.12 3.16 15.46
N LEU A 669 36.11 4.45 15.13
CA LEU A 669 34.94 5.30 15.30
C LEU A 669 34.10 5.33 14.03
N SER A 670 32.83 4.99 14.19
CA SER A 670 31.75 5.43 13.31
C SER A 670 31.80 6.95 13.13
N LEU A 671 31.32 7.47 12.00
CA LEU A 671 31.31 8.90 11.68
C LEU A 671 30.60 9.73 12.77
N TYR A 672 29.47 9.26 13.32
CA TYR A 672 28.83 9.93 14.45
C TYR A 672 29.74 9.96 15.70
N GLY A 673 30.50 8.88 15.95
CA GLY A 673 31.49 8.81 17.02
C GLY A 673 32.67 9.77 16.82
N ARG A 674 33.09 10.00 15.57
CA ARG A 674 34.09 11.02 15.20
C ARG A 674 33.54 12.44 15.40
N ALA A 675 32.26 12.69 15.10
CA ALA A 675 31.60 13.98 15.29
C ALA A 675 31.43 14.33 16.78
N LEU A 676 30.95 13.39 17.59
CA LEU A 676 30.92 13.51 19.07
C LEU A 676 32.32 13.81 19.63
N LEU A 677 33.37 13.14 19.14
CA LEU A 677 34.75 13.43 19.54
C LEU A 677 35.22 14.83 19.10
N ALA A 678 34.85 15.30 17.91
CA ALA A 678 35.22 16.64 17.43
C ALA A 678 34.62 17.74 18.34
N MET A 679 33.35 17.60 18.72
CA MET A 679 32.68 18.51 19.67
C MET A 679 33.28 18.40 21.09
N THR A 680 33.56 17.18 21.57
CA THR A 680 34.25 16.95 22.86
C THR A 680 35.61 17.67 22.91
N LEU A 681 36.34 17.69 21.80
CA LEU A 681 37.62 18.36 21.68
C LEU A 681 37.48 19.88 21.68
N SER A 682 36.51 20.46 20.97
CA SER A 682 36.33 21.93 20.96
C SER A 682 35.89 22.47 22.33
N MET A 683 35.07 21.73 23.07
CA MET A 683 34.73 22.04 24.46
C MET A 683 35.95 22.05 25.40
N THR A 684 37.02 21.33 25.02
CA THR A 684 38.26 21.20 25.79
C THR A 684 39.29 22.27 25.40
N ASP A 685 39.52 22.42 24.09
CA ASP A 685 40.43 23.37 23.45
C ASP A 685 39.95 23.66 22.02
N PRO A 686 39.30 24.81 21.76
CA PRO A 686 38.78 25.17 20.44
C PRO A 686 39.83 25.23 19.32
N ASP A 687 41.11 25.46 19.65
CA ASP A 687 42.22 25.56 18.70
C ASP A 687 42.87 24.19 18.41
N ASP A 688 42.32 23.08 18.90
CA ASP A 688 42.93 21.76 18.71
C ASP A 688 42.88 21.28 17.24
N SER A 689 44.06 21.24 16.63
CA SER A 689 44.35 20.69 15.30
C SER A 689 43.71 19.33 14.96
N ARG A 690 43.36 18.50 15.96
CA ARG A 690 42.63 17.25 15.79
C ARG A 690 41.22 17.47 15.23
N ILE A 691 40.56 18.57 15.59
CA ILE A 691 39.22 18.95 15.12
C ILE A 691 39.23 19.07 13.59
N ALA A 692 40.18 19.83 13.03
CA ALA A 692 40.34 19.97 11.58
C ALA A 692 40.64 18.64 10.85
N THR A 693 41.18 17.64 11.55
CA THR A 693 41.34 16.28 10.99
C THR A 693 39.98 15.57 10.89
N LEU A 694 39.17 15.63 11.95
CA LEU A 694 37.85 14.98 11.98
C LEU A 694 36.87 15.66 11.00
N LEU A 695 36.89 16.99 10.92
CA LEU A 695 36.14 17.75 9.91
C LEU A 695 36.54 17.37 8.48
N SER A 696 37.84 17.12 8.24
CA SER A 696 38.30 16.60 6.94
C SER A 696 37.90 15.15 6.70
N ASP A 697 37.82 14.30 7.73
CA ASP A 697 37.33 12.92 7.58
C ASP A 697 35.86 12.95 7.08
N PHE A 698 34.98 13.82 7.61
CA PHE A 698 33.60 13.97 7.10
C PHE A 698 33.53 14.44 5.65
N GLN A 699 34.39 15.39 5.24
CA GLN A 699 34.45 15.88 3.86
C GLN A 699 34.91 14.82 2.86
N ASN A 700 35.66 13.80 3.31
CA ASN A 700 36.12 12.69 2.47
C ASN A 700 35.10 11.53 2.39
N GLU A 701 34.26 11.36 3.42
CA GLU A 701 33.27 10.28 3.52
C GLU A 701 31.82 10.74 3.22
N ALA A 702 31.63 11.99 2.77
CA ALA A 702 30.32 12.51 2.36
C ALA A 702 29.85 11.96 1.00
N ILE A 703 28.61 11.48 0.96
CA ILE A 703 27.88 11.11 -0.26
C ILE A 703 27.20 12.37 -0.77
N LEU A 704 27.37 12.70 -2.06
CA LEU A 704 27.00 14.00 -2.63
C LEU A 704 26.15 13.86 -3.89
N SER A 705 25.00 14.53 -3.92
CA SER A 705 24.30 14.90 -5.17
C SER A 705 24.64 16.36 -5.54
N ALA A 706 23.86 17.01 -6.40
CA ALA A 706 24.09 18.44 -6.69
C ALA A 706 23.52 19.33 -5.57
N THR A 707 22.43 18.89 -4.93
CA THR A 707 21.67 19.70 -3.95
C THR A 707 21.45 19.04 -2.59
N GLY A 708 21.77 17.75 -2.46
CA GLY A 708 21.77 16.96 -1.23
C GLY A 708 23.17 16.44 -0.85
N ALA A 709 23.36 16.08 0.42
CA ALA A 709 24.57 15.46 0.95
C ALA A 709 24.23 14.64 2.20
N HIS A 710 24.84 13.46 2.37
CA HIS A 710 24.63 12.63 3.56
C HIS A 710 25.83 11.74 3.86
N TRP A 711 25.74 10.98 4.95
CA TRP A 711 26.77 10.04 5.40
C TRP A 711 26.15 8.71 5.81
N GLU A 712 26.73 7.62 5.33
CA GLU A 712 26.37 6.24 5.68
C GLU A 712 27.51 5.58 6.48
N GLU A 713 27.15 4.79 7.48
CA GLU A 713 28.08 4.14 8.40
C GLU A 713 28.46 2.74 7.92
N ALA A 714 29.77 2.44 7.90
CA ALA A 714 30.27 1.13 7.43
C ALA A 714 29.89 -0.06 8.34
N ASP A 715 29.48 0.19 9.59
CA ASP A 715 29.07 -0.79 10.60
C ASP A 715 27.93 -0.21 11.47
N TYR A 716 26.74 -0.83 11.43
CA TYR A 716 25.59 -0.40 12.25
C TYR A 716 25.76 -0.74 13.74
N ASP A 717 25.86 0.30 14.57
CA ASP A 717 25.94 0.18 16.02
C ASP A 717 24.54 0.11 16.67
N TRP A 718 23.90 -1.05 16.55
CA TRP A 718 22.56 -1.31 17.09
C TRP A 718 22.44 -1.06 18.60
N TRP A 719 23.52 -1.25 19.36
CA TRP A 719 23.56 -0.99 20.80
C TRP A 719 23.56 0.50 21.15
N ALA A 720 23.95 1.36 20.20
CA ALA A 720 23.85 2.81 20.28
C ALA A 720 22.59 3.37 19.60
N MET A 721 21.69 2.50 19.09
CA MET A 721 20.49 2.87 18.33
C MET A 721 20.84 3.69 17.07
N ASN A 722 21.92 3.31 16.36
CA ASN A 722 22.44 4.12 15.27
C ASN A 722 21.78 3.86 13.91
N THR A 723 21.56 4.95 13.17
CA THR A 723 21.10 4.98 11.77
C THR A 723 21.90 6.05 11.00
N ASP A 724 21.84 6.03 9.67
CA ASP A 724 22.59 6.96 8.82
C ASP A 724 21.98 8.37 8.85
N THR A 725 20.65 8.45 8.98
CA THR A 725 19.91 9.68 9.30
C THR A 725 20.39 10.31 10.60
N ARG A 726 20.51 9.52 11.68
CA ARG A 726 21.05 9.97 12.97
C ARG A 726 22.51 10.42 12.85
N SER A 727 23.32 9.68 12.10
CA SER A 727 24.74 9.95 11.91
C SER A 727 24.95 11.25 11.13
N THR A 728 24.18 11.44 10.05
CA THR A 728 24.11 12.68 9.26
C THR A 728 23.68 13.88 10.11
N ALA A 729 22.70 13.71 11.01
CA ALA A 729 22.29 14.77 11.94
C ALA A 729 23.38 15.14 12.97
N ILE A 730 24.06 14.15 13.57
CA ILE A 730 25.18 14.39 14.51
C ILE A 730 26.37 15.06 13.80
N ILE A 731 26.66 14.70 12.55
CA ILE A 731 27.69 15.35 11.73
C ILE A 731 27.28 16.78 11.39
N LEU A 732 26.00 17.03 11.07
CA LEU A 732 25.48 18.38 10.85
C LEU A 732 25.59 19.27 12.09
N ASP A 733 25.28 18.77 13.29
CA ASP A 733 25.46 19.50 14.54
C ASP A 733 26.95 19.85 14.76
N ALA A 734 27.84 18.88 14.58
CA ALA A 734 29.29 19.11 14.65
C ALA A 734 29.78 20.12 13.59
N LEU A 735 29.22 20.12 12.38
CA LEU A 735 29.53 21.14 11.37
C LEU A 735 28.98 22.52 11.78
N ALA A 736 27.73 22.61 12.24
CA ALA A 736 27.10 23.86 12.68
C ALA A 736 27.83 24.51 13.87
N ARG A 737 28.34 23.71 14.80
CA ARG A 737 29.09 24.18 15.99
C ARG A 737 30.55 24.52 15.70
N LEU A 738 31.19 23.88 14.72
CA LEU A 738 32.67 23.93 14.54
C LEU A 738 33.12 24.60 13.22
N ASP A 739 32.29 24.56 12.18
CA ASP A 739 32.54 25.13 10.85
C ASP A 739 31.22 25.62 10.21
N PRO A 740 30.51 26.62 10.79
CA PRO A 740 29.15 27.01 10.38
C PRO A 740 29.02 27.58 8.96
N ASP A 741 30.14 27.84 8.27
CA ASP A 741 30.18 28.26 6.87
C ASP A 741 30.51 27.10 5.91
N ASN A 742 30.60 25.85 6.42
CA ASN A 742 30.91 24.68 5.61
C ASN A 742 29.90 24.48 4.46
N ALA A 743 30.42 24.22 3.25
CA ALA A 743 29.62 24.08 2.05
C ALA A 743 28.70 22.84 2.03
N LEU A 744 28.91 21.85 2.90
CA LEU A 744 28.08 20.65 2.99
C LEU A 744 26.80 20.86 3.81
N ILE A 745 26.82 21.78 4.79
CA ILE A 745 25.69 22.06 5.69
C ILE A 745 24.35 22.26 4.96
N PRO A 746 24.25 23.10 3.90
CA PRO A 746 22.97 23.34 3.23
C PRO A 746 22.41 22.10 2.52
N ASN A 747 23.31 21.28 1.97
CA ASN A 747 22.96 20.05 1.27
C ASN A 747 22.58 18.93 2.26
N ALA A 748 23.22 18.87 3.43
CA ALA A 748 22.86 17.97 4.52
C ALA A 748 21.48 18.31 5.12
N ILE A 749 21.16 19.60 5.27
CA ILE A 749 19.84 20.04 5.73
C ILE A 749 18.76 19.66 4.69
N ARG A 750 18.99 19.87 3.39
CA ARG A 750 18.02 19.44 2.36
C ARG A 750 17.78 17.93 2.38
N TRP A 751 18.84 17.12 2.51
CA TRP A 751 18.70 15.66 2.59
C TRP A 751 17.92 15.24 3.84
N LEU A 752 18.27 15.76 5.02
CA LEU A 752 17.53 15.48 6.26
C LEU A 752 16.06 15.96 6.17
N MET A 753 15.80 17.10 5.53
CA MET A 753 14.44 17.61 5.33
C MET A 753 13.58 16.72 4.40
N VAL A 754 14.21 15.94 3.51
CA VAL A 754 13.57 14.93 2.63
C VAL A 754 13.45 13.56 3.30
N ALA A 755 14.43 13.15 4.12
CA ALA A 755 14.42 11.87 4.85
C ALA A 755 13.36 11.77 5.97
N ARG A 756 12.42 12.73 6.06
CA ARG A 756 11.30 12.74 7.01
C ARG A 756 10.07 12.05 6.43
N GLN A 757 9.41 11.24 7.24
CA GLN A 757 8.09 10.67 6.96
C GLN A 757 7.06 11.37 7.85
N GLU A 758 5.93 11.80 7.28
CA GLU A 758 4.83 12.51 7.97
C GLU A 758 5.23 13.74 8.81
N GLY A 759 6.43 14.30 8.58
CA GLY A 759 6.98 15.47 9.28
C GLY A 759 8.09 15.16 10.29
N ILE A 760 8.35 13.89 10.59
CA ILE A 760 9.32 13.40 11.58
C ILE A 760 10.36 12.46 10.94
N TRP A 761 11.45 12.19 11.63
CA TRP A 761 12.38 11.11 11.27
C TRP A 761 11.97 9.77 11.92
N GLU A 762 12.52 8.64 11.49
CA GLU A 762 11.98 7.30 11.82
C GLU A 762 12.12 6.96 13.31
N THR A 763 13.25 7.35 13.93
CA THR A 763 13.54 7.04 15.34
C THR A 763 13.51 8.26 16.26
N THR A 764 13.25 8.05 17.56
CA THR A 764 13.34 9.10 18.59
C THR A 764 14.74 9.73 18.63
N GLN A 765 15.79 8.94 18.40
CA GLN A 765 17.17 9.41 18.30
C GLN A 765 17.37 10.35 17.12
N GLU A 766 16.87 10.01 15.92
CA GLU A 766 16.97 10.90 14.75
C GLU A 766 16.25 12.22 14.99
N ASN A 767 15.03 12.18 15.52
CA ASN A 767 14.28 13.40 15.84
C ASN A 767 15.03 14.29 16.84
N VAL A 768 15.60 13.73 17.91
CA VAL A 768 16.47 14.46 18.85
C VAL A 768 17.63 15.14 18.13
N TRP A 769 18.42 14.38 17.38
CA TRP A 769 19.67 14.90 16.80
C TRP A 769 19.42 15.84 15.62
N ALA A 770 18.38 15.62 14.81
CA ALA A 770 18.04 16.50 13.71
C ALA A 770 17.44 17.82 14.20
N ILE A 771 16.56 17.81 15.22
CA ILE A 771 16.04 19.05 15.82
C ILE A 771 17.16 19.81 16.54
N LEU A 772 18.08 19.14 17.25
CA LEU A 772 19.29 19.76 17.81
C LEU A 772 20.12 20.45 16.72
N ALA A 773 20.54 19.68 15.71
CA ALA A 773 21.39 20.17 14.62
C ALA A 773 20.78 21.35 13.87
N PHE A 774 19.48 21.28 13.55
CA PHE A 774 18.76 22.37 12.88
C PHE A 774 18.57 23.58 13.81
N THR A 775 18.36 23.38 15.11
CA THR A 775 18.20 24.47 16.08
C THR A 775 19.51 25.23 16.29
N ASP A 776 20.59 24.53 16.64
CA ASP A 776 21.88 25.18 16.89
C ASP A 776 22.42 25.81 15.60
N TRP A 777 22.19 25.19 14.42
CA TRP A 777 22.45 25.81 13.13
C TRP A 777 21.65 27.10 12.91
N MET A 778 20.31 27.08 13.06
CA MET A 778 19.47 28.27 12.87
C MET A 778 19.83 29.41 13.83
N VAL A 779 20.25 29.08 15.05
CA VAL A 779 20.73 30.05 16.05
C VAL A 779 22.07 30.66 15.63
N VAL A 780 23.00 29.86 15.11
CA VAL A 780 24.34 30.30 14.66
C VAL A 780 24.29 31.08 13.34
N THR A 781 23.47 30.69 12.36
CA THR A 781 23.30 31.45 11.11
C THR A 781 22.41 32.68 11.26
N GLY A 782 21.55 32.71 12.27
CA GLY A 782 20.50 33.71 12.42
C GLY A 782 19.39 33.53 11.38
N GLU A 783 19.11 32.28 10.99
CA GLU A 783 18.31 31.89 9.82
C GLU A 783 16.96 32.62 9.72
N LEU A 784 16.16 32.55 10.79
CA LEU A 784 14.81 33.13 10.86
C LEU A 784 14.81 34.66 11.02
N ARG A 785 15.96 35.31 10.88
CA ARG A 785 16.15 36.78 10.97
C ARG A 785 16.61 37.36 9.63
N GLY A 786 16.23 36.73 8.52
CA GLY A 786 16.47 37.23 7.18
C GLY A 786 15.82 38.61 6.96
N GLU A 787 16.62 39.62 6.64
CA GLU A 787 16.14 40.96 6.25
C GLU A 787 17.06 41.51 5.16
N TYR A 788 16.72 41.28 3.88
CA TYR A 788 17.57 41.63 2.73
C TYR A 788 16.79 41.64 1.40
N GLU A 789 17.22 42.46 0.44
CA GLU A 789 16.76 42.37 -0.95
C GLU A 789 17.46 41.22 -1.70
N TYR A 790 16.79 40.60 -2.67
CA TYR A 790 17.34 39.61 -3.58
C TYR A 790 16.98 39.94 -5.05
N GLU A 791 17.82 39.49 -5.98
CA GLU A 791 17.52 39.52 -7.42
C GLU A 791 17.95 38.22 -8.10
N VAL A 792 17.21 37.82 -9.14
CA VAL A 792 17.58 36.70 -10.02
C VAL A 792 17.54 37.18 -11.46
N GLY A 793 18.68 37.09 -12.15
CA GLY A 793 18.84 37.44 -13.55
C GLY A 793 19.28 36.24 -14.39
N LEU A 794 18.93 36.26 -15.68
CA LEU A 794 19.29 35.25 -16.66
C LEU A 794 19.69 35.95 -17.96
N ASN A 795 20.94 35.77 -18.40
CA ASN A 795 21.48 36.38 -19.63
C ASN A 795 21.25 37.91 -19.72
N ASP A 796 21.68 38.63 -18.68
CA ASP A 796 21.51 40.09 -18.49
C ASP A 796 20.04 40.59 -18.36
N ALA A 797 19.04 39.69 -18.39
CA ALA A 797 17.63 40.04 -18.14
C ALA A 797 17.20 39.67 -16.71
N LEU A 798 16.49 40.57 -16.02
CA LEU A 798 15.93 40.30 -14.70
C LEU A 798 14.73 39.34 -14.81
N LEU A 799 14.77 38.22 -14.08
CA LEU A 799 13.62 37.30 -13.94
C LEU A 799 12.70 37.73 -12.79
N THR A 800 13.29 38.05 -11.62
CA THR A 800 12.56 38.53 -10.45
C THR A 800 13.47 39.29 -9.49
N ALA A 801 12.89 40.11 -8.62
CA ALA A 801 13.55 40.72 -7.47
C ALA A 801 12.51 40.97 -6.36
N GLY A 802 12.95 41.03 -5.11
CA GLY A 802 12.08 41.28 -3.96
C GLY A 802 12.83 41.32 -2.64
N ALA A 803 12.09 41.40 -1.53
CA ALA A 803 12.64 41.46 -0.18
C ALA A 803 12.31 40.19 0.63
N VAL A 804 13.33 39.67 1.31
CA VAL A 804 13.19 38.74 2.44
C VAL A 804 13.10 39.57 3.71
N THR A 805 12.18 39.18 4.58
CA THR A 805 11.88 39.77 5.89
C THR A 805 11.57 38.64 6.88
N PRO A 806 11.61 38.87 8.20
CA PRO A 806 11.25 37.84 9.18
C PRO A 806 9.83 37.27 8.99
N ASP A 807 8.90 38.05 8.42
CA ASP A 807 7.51 37.64 8.18
C ASP A 807 7.36 36.66 6.98
N ASN A 808 8.30 36.66 6.02
CA ASN A 808 8.27 35.78 4.83
C ASN A 808 9.53 34.91 4.64
N VAL A 809 10.42 34.84 5.63
CA VAL A 809 11.66 34.03 5.58
C VAL A 809 11.40 32.52 5.42
N ALA A 810 10.16 32.07 5.68
CA ALA A 810 9.70 30.70 5.48
C ALA A 810 9.16 30.40 4.06
N GLU A 811 8.96 31.42 3.23
CA GLU A 811 8.34 31.28 1.90
C GLU A 811 9.40 31.06 0.81
N PRO A 812 9.41 29.90 0.11
CA PRO A 812 10.33 29.67 -1.00
C PRO A 812 9.89 30.43 -2.26
N ILE A 813 10.86 30.94 -3.00
CA ILE A 813 10.65 31.69 -4.23
C ILE A 813 10.97 30.76 -5.42
N GLU A 814 9.93 30.29 -6.10
CA GLU A 814 10.06 29.35 -7.22
C GLU A 814 9.86 30.03 -8.58
N LEU A 815 10.73 29.69 -9.54
CA LEU A 815 10.73 30.18 -10.91
C LEU A 815 10.89 28.99 -11.86
N GLN A 816 10.25 29.05 -13.03
CA GLN A 816 10.47 28.08 -14.10
C GLN A 816 10.69 28.82 -15.42
N VAL A 817 11.78 28.48 -16.11
CA VAL A 817 12.11 28.97 -17.46
C VAL A 817 12.02 27.79 -18.42
N ALA A 818 11.32 27.96 -19.54
CA ALA A 818 11.22 26.90 -20.54
C ALA A 818 12.56 26.72 -21.27
N VAL A 819 12.92 25.48 -21.62
CA VAL A 819 14.15 25.20 -22.38
C VAL A 819 14.15 25.84 -23.78
N SER A 820 12.99 26.24 -24.30
CA SER A 820 12.85 27.06 -25.52
C SER A 820 13.43 28.47 -25.42
N ASP A 821 13.52 29.00 -24.19
CA ASP A 821 13.84 30.41 -23.93
C ASP A 821 15.32 30.58 -23.54
N LEU A 822 16.02 29.45 -23.33
CA LEU A 822 17.44 29.36 -23.08
C LEU A 822 18.26 29.42 -24.39
N LEU A 823 19.41 30.08 -24.33
CA LEU A 823 20.32 30.24 -25.46
C LEU A 823 21.00 28.90 -25.78
N ALA A 824 20.82 28.44 -27.02
CA ALA A 824 21.41 27.19 -27.51
C ALA A 824 22.88 27.36 -27.92
N ASN A 825 23.70 26.32 -27.68
CA ASN A 825 25.13 26.24 -28.04
C ASN A 825 26.04 27.27 -27.34
N VAL A 826 25.56 27.94 -26.29
CA VAL A 826 26.32 28.81 -25.40
C VAL A 826 25.96 28.52 -23.95
N GLY A 827 26.75 29.01 -22.99
CA GLY A 827 26.37 29.01 -21.59
C GLY A 827 25.31 30.07 -21.31
N ASN A 828 24.28 29.71 -20.55
CA ASN A 828 23.31 30.66 -20.02
C ASN A 828 23.75 31.11 -18.62
N TYR A 829 23.84 32.40 -18.40
CA TYR A 829 24.34 32.97 -17.15
C TYR A 829 23.16 33.25 -16.22
N LEU A 830 22.93 32.35 -15.26
CA LEU A 830 21.95 32.50 -14.19
C LEU A 830 22.65 33.17 -13.00
N THR A 831 22.32 34.42 -12.71
CA THR A 831 22.90 35.18 -11.60
C THR A 831 21.88 35.35 -10.47
N ILE A 832 22.25 34.94 -9.26
CA ILE A 832 21.53 35.21 -8.03
C ILE A 832 22.32 36.30 -7.28
N GLY A 833 21.67 37.42 -6.97
CA GLY A 833 22.21 38.51 -6.17
C GLY A 833 21.52 38.60 -4.81
N ARG A 834 22.30 38.89 -3.76
CA ARG A 834 21.80 39.13 -2.40
C ARG A 834 22.32 40.47 -1.88
N GLY A 835 21.41 41.32 -1.41
CA GLY A 835 21.73 42.61 -0.80
C GLY A 835 22.33 42.48 0.62
N PRO A 836 22.84 43.59 1.17
CA PRO A 836 23.34 43.64 2.55
C PRO A 836 22.20 43.46 3.56
N GLY A 837 22.40 42.59 4.55
CA GLY A 837 21.42 42.32 5.61
C GLY A 837 21.62 40.96 6.32
N PRO A 838 21.00 40.74 7.49
CA PRO A 838 21.10 39.49 8.27
C PRO A 838 20.41 38.28 7.59
N GLY A 839 20.69 37.07 8.10
CA GLY A 839 20.24 35.80 7.51
C GLY A 839 21.11 35.34 6.33
N ARG A 840 20.64 34.32 5.61
CA ARG A 840 21.30 33.70 4.45
C ARG A 840 20.30 33.52 3.31
N LEU A 841 20.78 33.37 2.07
CA LEU A 841 19.95 33.03 0.91
C LEU A 841 20.49 31.76 0.25
N TYR A 842 19.64 30.76 0.09
CA TYR A 842 19.97 29.51 -0.59
C TYR A 842 19.34 29.48 -1.98
N TYR A 843 19.97 28.78 -2.91
CA TYR A 843 19.37 28.46 -4.20
C TYR A 843 19.65 27.04 -4.63
N THR A 844 18.74 26.51 -5.45
CA THR A 844 18.93 25.35 -6.31
C THR A 844 18.44 25.67 -7.72
N ALA A 845 19.07 25.09 -8.73
CA ALA A 845 18.68 25.24 -10.13
C ALA A 845 18.79 23.88 -10.84
N HIS A 846 17.64 23.34 -11.26
CA HIS A 846 17.50 22.04 -11.90
C HIS A 846 17.12 22.21 -13.37
N LEU A 847 18.03 21.84 -14.27
CA LEU A 847 17.76 21.76 -15.70
C LEU A 847 17.28 20.34 -16.04
N ARG A 848 15.99 20.20 -16.33
CA ARG A 848 15.39 19.00 -16.92
C ARG A 848 15.31 19.16 -18.43
N VAL A 849 16.03 18.34 -19.19
CA VAL A 849 16.02 18.31 -20.66
C VAL A 849 15.61 16.93 -21.17
N TYR A 850 15.16 16.86 -22.42
CA TYR A 850 14.78 15.62 -23.08
C TYR A 850 15.73 15.33 -24.25
N LEU A 851 16.48 14.24 -24.17
CA LEU A 851 17.46 13.80 -25.15
C LEU A 851 16.82 12.81 -26.15
N PRO A 852 17.19 12.80 -27.45
CA PRO A 852 16.69 11.83 -28.41
C PRO A 852 17.07 10.40 -27.98
N ALA A 853 16.07 9.53 -27.73
CA ALA A 853 16.32 8.22 -27.12
C ALA A 853 17.09 7.25 -28.04
N ALA A 854 17.11 7.51 -29.35
CA ALA A 854 17.97 6.81 -30.32
C ALA A 854 19.48 7.06 -30.10
N GLU A 855 19.85 8.02 -29.26
CA GLU A 855 21.24 8.49 -29.07
C GLU A 855 21.66 8.52 -27.59
N VAL A 856 20.83 8.02 -26.68
CA VAL A 856 21.17 7.92 -25.24
C VAL A 856 21.74 6.54 -24.90
N GLU A 857 22.96 6.56 -24.39
CA GLU A 857 23.56 5.42 -23.69
C GLU A 857 23.02 5.32 -22.25
N PRO A 858 23.12 4.14 -21.61
CA PRO A 858 22.81 3.96 -20.20
C PRO A 858 23.66 4.90 -19.34
N LEU A 859 23.05 5.47 -18.29
CA LEU A 859 23.70 6.42 -17.41
C LEU A 859 23.36 6.11 -15.95
N ASN A 860 24.38 6.19 -15.09
CA ASN A 860 24.29 6.11 -13.65
C ASN A 860 24.65 7.49 -13.05
N ARG A 861 23.74 8.04 -12.24
CA ARG A 861 23.91 9.22 -11.40
C ARG A 861 23.40 8.94 -9.98
N GLY A 862 23.85 7.83 -9.39
CA GLY A 862 23.41 7.35 -8.08
C GLY A 862 22.40 6.19 -8.15
N ILE A 863 21.84 5.90 -9.33
CA ILE A 863 21.00 4.72 -9.56
C ILE A 863 21.45 4.02 -10.85
N ILE A 864 21.46 2.68 -10.85
CA ILE A 864 21.62 1.87 -12.07
C ILE A 864 20.29 1.17 -12.34
N VAL A 865 19.77 1.29 -13.56
CA VAL A 865 18.56 0.56 -14.00
C VAL A 865 18.79 -0.10 -15.35
N THR A 866 18.40 -1.37 -15.48
CA THR A 866 18.50 -2.13 -16.73
C THR A 866 17.22 -2.94 -16.98
N ARG A 867 16.69 -2.85 -18.21
CA ARG A 867 15.57 -3.64 -18.71
C ARG A 867 16.02 -4.74 -19.65
N GLN A 868 15.55 -5.95 -19.41
CA GLN A 868 15.75 -7.12 -20.27
C GLN A 868 14.40 -7.80 -20.55
N TYR A 869 14.25 -8.34 -21.76
CA TYR A 869 13.06 -9.09 -22.18
C TYR A 869 13.36 -10.58 -22.19
N TYR A 870 12.40 -11.40 -21.79
CA TYR A 870 12.51 -12.85 -21.69
C TYR A 870 11.21 -13.54 -22.14
N ARG A 871 11.29 -14.82 -22.50
CA ARG A 871 10.10 -15.66 -22.70
C ARG A 871 9.61 -16.16 -21.33
N PRO A 872 8.29 -16.23 -21.06
CA PRO A 872 7.74 -16.69 -19.78
C PRO A 872 8.38 -17.98 -19.25
N GLY A 873 9.12 -17.87 -18.15
CA GLY A 873 9.83 -18.97 -17.49
C GLY A 873 11.21 -19.33 -18.05
N GLU A 874 11.75 -18.59 -19.03
CA GLU A 874 13.11 -18.76 -19.56
C GLU A 874 14.04 -17.64 -19.05
N THR A 875 14.77 -17.86 -17.94
CA THR A 875 15.67 -16.85 -17.36
C THR A 875 17.11 -16.87 -17.91
N ASP A 876 17.50 -17.92 -18.63
CA ASP A 876 18.91 -18.22 -18.95
C ASP A 876 19.48 -17.35 -20.10
N ALA A 877 18.63 -16.76 -20.93
CA ALA A 877 19.03 -15.91 -22.06
C ALA A 877 17.95 -14.86 -22.38
N PRO A 878 18.29 -13.56 -22.47
CA PRO A 878 17.37 -12.55 -22.97
C PRO A 878 16.89 -12.83 -24.39
N LEU A 879 15.69 -12.35 -24.70
CA LEU A 879 15.02 -12.52 -25.98
C LEU A 879 15.78 -11.82 -27.11
N ASP A 880 16.14 -12.59 -28.14
CA ASP A 880 16.76 -12.13 -29.38
C ASP A 880 15.83 -12.38 -30.58
N GLY A 881 15.79 -11.43 -31.51
CA GLY A 881 14.87 -11.43 -32.65
C GLY A 881 13.46 -10.91 -32.36
N PRO A 882 12.53 -11.02 -33.33
CA PRO A 882 11.21 -10.39 -33.28
C PRO A 882 10.12 -11.31 -32.69
N LEU A 883 9.12 -10.67 -32.05
CA LEU A 883 7.92 -11.32 -31.51
C LEU A 883 6.89 -11.64 -32.61
N GLN A 884 5.86 -12.42 -32.28
CA GLN A 884 4.60 -12.56 -33.01
C GLN A 884 3.45 -11.93 -32.22
N VAL A 885 2.33 -11.57 -32.87
CA VAL A 885 1.11 -11.21 -32.13
C VAL A 885 0.62 -12.40 -31.31
N GLY A 886 0.30 -12.14 -30.05
CA GLY A 886 -0.08 -13.15 -29.06
C GLY A 886 1.07 -13.68 -28.20
N ASP A 887 2.33 -13.42 -28.55
CA ASP A 887 3.47 -13.75 -27.68
C ASP A 887 3.37 -12.98 -26.36
N GLU A 888 3.67 -13.67 -25.26
CA GLU A 888 3.85 -13.08 -23.92
C GLU A 888 5.35 -12.92 -23.64
N VAL A 889 5.70 -11.84 -22.96
CA VAL A 889 7.10 -11.43 -22.70
C VAL A 889 7.23 -11.00 -21.25
N GLU A 890 8.11 -11.65 -20.51
CA GLU A 890 8.52 -11.21 -19.17
C GLU A 890 9.55 -10.08 -19.32
N VAL A 891 9.31 -8.97 -18.62
CA VAL A 891 10.19 -7.81 -18.54
C VAL A 891 10.87 -7.83 -17.17
N HIS A 892 12.18 -8.04 -17.18
CA HIS A 892 13.00 -7.99 -15.98
C HIS A 892 13.62 -6.61 -15.86
N LEU A 893 13.26 -5.90 -14.79
CA LEU A 893 13.84 -4.63 -14.39
C LEU A 893 14.79 -4.87 -13.22
N THR A 894 16.09 -4.77 -13.47
CA THR A 894 17.11 -4.80 -12.41
C THR A 894 17.46 -3.37 -12.02
N LEU A 895 17.39 -3.08 -10.72
CA LEU A 895 17.67 -1.78 -10.12
C LEU A 895 18.79 -1.97 -9.09
N ILE A 896 19.83 -1.14 -9.13
CA ILE A 896 20.92 -1.15 -8.13
C ILE A 896 21.01 0.24 -7.51
N ALA A 897 20.81 0.28 -6.20
CA ALA A 897 21.03 1.42 -5.33
C ALA A 897 22.41 1.24 -4.65
N PRO A 898 23.43 2.08 -4.95
CA PRO A 898 24.74 2.00 -4.31
C PRO A 898 24.75 2.52 -2.86
N HIS A 899 23.71 3.27 -2.51
CA HIS A 899 23.47 4.07 -1.31
C HIS A 899 21.98 3.99 -0.96
N ASP A 900 21.58 4.43 0.22
CA ASP A 900 20.17 4.52 0.61
C ASP A 900 19.48 5.68 -0.13
N LEU A 901 18.25 5.45 -0.61
CA LEU A 901 17.48 6.37 -1.46
C LEU A 901 16.07 6.60 -0.91
N TYR A 902 15.54 7.80 -1.10
CA TYR A 902 14.24 8.23 -0.59
C TYR A 902 13.30 8.68 -1.73
N TYR A 903 12.05 8.24 -1.67
CA TYR A 903 11.01 8.53 -2.67
C TYR A 903 11.48 8.24 -4.10
N VAL A 904 11.94 7.02 -4.34
CA VAL A 904 12.36 6.53 -5.65
C VAL A 904 11.14 6.24 -6.52
N VAL A 905 11.11 6.80 -7.73
CA VAL A 905 10.17 6.43 -8.78
C VAL A 905 10.91 5.75 -9.94
N VAL A 906 10.40 4.61 -10.38
CA VAL A 906 10.87 3.91 -11.60
C VAL A 906 9.75 3.95 -12.62
N GLU A 907 10.00 4.58 -13.78
CA GLU A 907 9.12 4.50 -14.95
C GLU A 907 9.71 3.54 -15.98
N ASP A 908 8.91 2.57 -16.43
CA ASP A 908 9.24 1.70 -17.55
C ASP A 908 8.21 1.82 -18.68
N PRO A 909 8.47 2.63 -19.72
CA PRO A 909 7.57 2.80 -20.84
C PRO A 909 7.43 1.54 -21.70
N LEU A 910 6.18 1.19 -22.03
CA LEU A 910 5.86 0.03 -22.86
C LEU A 910 6.17 0.28 -24.35
N PRO A 911 6.40 -0.78 -25.15
CA PRO A 911 6.25 -0.69 -26.60
C PRO A 911 4.78 -0.45 -26.96
N ALA A 912 4.47 0.47 -27.87
CA ALA A 912 3.07 0.79 -28.21
C ALA A 912 2.27 -0.39 -28.78
N GLY A 913 2.93 -1.43 -29.31
CA GLY A 913 2.31 -2.67 -29.76
C GLY A 913 2.18 -3.78 -28.71
N GLY A 914 2.48 -3.49 -27.44
CA GLY A 914 2.31 -4.41 -26.32
C GLY A 914 1.40 -3.84 -25.23
N GLU A 915 0.71 -4.71 -24.50
CA GLU A 915 -0.13 -4.33 -23.36
C GLU A 915 0.29 -5.11 -22.12
N ALA A 916 0.49 -4.43 -20.99
CA ALA A 916 0.83 -5.05 -19.72
C ALA A 916 -0.31 -5.94 -19.20
N ILE A 917 0.02 -7.11 -18.67
CA ILE A 917 -0.92 -8.07 -18.11
C ILE A 917 -1.07 -7.80 -16.62
N ASN A 918 -2.13 -7.10 -16.20
CA ASN A 918 -2.47 -7.01 -14.78
C ASN A 918 -3.07 -8.36 -14.31
N PRO A 919 -2.46 -9.08 -13.34
CA PRO A 919 -2.99 -10.34 -12.80
C PRO A 919 -4.24 -10.18 -11.90
N GLU A 920 -4.58 -8.96 -11.47
CA GLU A 920 -5.74 -8.68 -10.60
C GLU A 920 -7.10 -8.85 -11.31
N LEU A 921 -7.12 -8.87 -12.64
CA LEU A 921 -8.35 -9.02 -13.42
C LEU A 921 -8.69 -10.50 -13.62
N ALA A 922 -9.95 -10.89 -13.47
CA ALA A 922 -10.37 -12.30 -13.52
C ALA A 922 -10.06 -12.98 -14.87
N THR A 923 -10.02 -12.22 -15.97
CA THR A 923 -9.67 -12.70 -17.31
C THR A 923 -8.19 -13.04 -17.50
N THR A 924 -7.30 -12.57 -16.62
CA THR A 924 -5.83 -12.74 -16.69
C THR A 924 -5.27 -13.51 -15.49
N SER A 925 -6.03 -13.63 -14.40
CA SER A 925 -5.72 -14.40 -13.18
C SER A 925 -5.28 -15.86 -13.40
N LEU A 926 -5.57 -16.48 -14.55
CA LEU A 926 -5.04 -17.80 -14.93
C LEU A 926 -3.51 -17.83 -15.13
N LEU A 927 -2.87 -16.67 -15.26
CA LEU A 927 -1.41 -16.51 -15.31
C LEU A 927 -0.87 -16.30 -13.89
N GLU A 928 -0.95 -17.32 -13.03
CA GLU A 928 -0.46 -17.27 -11.64
C GLU A 928 1.07 -17.18 -11.55
N GLN A 929 1.58 -15.94 -11.67
CA GLN A 929 2.71 -15.44 -10.88
C GLN A 929 2.73 -13.91 -10.91
N GLY A 930 2.21 -13.30 -9.83
CA GLY A 930 2.45 -11.89 -9.55
C GLY A 930 3.94 -11.60 -9.38
N GLY A 931 4.35 -10.36 -9.72
CA GLY A 931 5.73 -9.98 -10.02
C GLY A 931 6.79 -10.61 -9.13
N VAL A 932 7.61 -11.47 -9.73
CA VAL A 932 8.43 -12.44 -9.00
C VAL A 932 9.73 -11.80 -8.54
N LEU A 933 9.86 -11.55 -7.24
CA LEU A 933 11.13 -11.16 -6.64
C LEU A 933 12.13 -12.33 -6.65
N THR A 934 13.24 -12.16 -7.36
CA THR A 934 14.41 -13.05 -7.34
C THR A 934 15.63 -12.28 -6.86
N GLY A 935 16.20 -12.68 -5.72
CA GLY A 935 17.41 -12.06 -5.21
C GLY A 935 18.63 -12.45 -6.07
N GLY A 936 19.14 -11.51 -6.85
CA GLY A 936 20.29 -11.69 -7.75
C GLY A 936 21.62 -11.92 -7.03
N GLY A 937 21.79 -13.07 -6.37
CA GLY A 937 22.89 -13.28 -5.42
C GLY A 937 23.37 -14.72 -5.22
N GLY A 938 23.14 -15.64 -6.17
CA GLY A 938 23.76 -16.99 -6.20
C GLY A 938 23.45 -17.94 -5.02
N ALA A 939 22.71 -17.49 -4.02
CA ALA A 939 22.39 -18.22 -2.80
C ALA A 939 20.96 -18.79 -2.85
N LYS A 940 20.84 -20.06 -2.44
CA LYS A 940 19.62 -20.87 -2.26
C LYS A 940 18.31 -20.08 -2.23
N ARG A 941 17.44 -20.32 -3.22
CA ARG A 941 16.01 -19.96 -3.29
C ARG A 941 15.39 -19.85 -1.88
N TRP A 942 15.09 -18.62 -1.46
CA TRP A 942 14.64 -18.32 -0.10
C TRP A 942 13.27 -18.99 0.19
N PRO A 943 12.98 -19.37 1.45
CA PRO A 943 11.68 -19.92 1.81
C PRO A 943 10.54 -18.94 1.56
N VAL A 944 9.39 -19.46 1.09
CA VAL A 944 8.21 -18.66 0.69
C VAL A 944 7.78 -17.63 1.76
N PHE A 945 7.94 -17.96 3.04
CA PHE A 945 7.61 -17.07 4.17
C PHE A 945 8.34 -15.71 4.11
N TYR A 946 9.62 -15.68 3.75
CA TYR A 946 10.38 -14.42 3.62
C TYR A 946 9.99 -13.63 2.36
N ARG A 947 9.46 -14.31 1.34
CA ARG A 947 9.08 -13.72 0.05
C ARG A 947 7.81 -12.85 0.12
N TRP A 948 7.07 -12.93 1.23
CA TRP A 948 5.84 -12.17 1.47
C TRP A 948 6.05 -10.99 2.45
N TRP A 949 7.26 -10.86 3.02
CA TRP A 949 7.61 -9.83 4.02
C TRP A 949 8.50 -8.71 3.46
N TRP A 950 8.97 -8.82 2.22
CA TRP A 950 9.86 -7.86 1.57
C TRP A 950 9.37 -7.56 0.15
N GLN A 951 8.40 -6.64 0.02
CA GLN A 951 8.24 -5.87 -1.22
C GLN A 951 9.10 -4.61 -1.06
N TRP A 952 10.03 -4.39 -1.98
CA TRP A 952 10.94 -3.23 -1.93
C TRP A 952 10.32 -1.95 -2.50
N TYR A 953 9.18 -2.08 -3.18
CA TYR A 953 8.34 -0.97 -3.63
C TYR A 953 7.11 -0.90 -2.71
N SER A 954 6.67 0.31 -2.38
CA SER A 954 5.43 0.55 -1.63
C SER A 954 4.20 0.52 -2.54
N ARG A 955 4.38 0.82 -3.84
CA ARG A 955 3.29 0.80 -4.83
C ARG A 955 3.79 0.48 -6.23
N SER A 956 2.97 -0.25 -7.00
CA SER A 956 3.14 -0.38 -8.45
C SER A 956 1.87 0.04 -9.19
N GLU A 957 2.00 0.56 -10.41
CA GLU A 957 0.90 0.91 -11.30
C GLU A 957 1.17 0.37 -12.71
N MET A 958 0.22 -0.36 -13.30
CA MET A 958 0.25 -0.73 -14.71
C MET A 958 -0.67 0.22 -15.50
N ARG A 959 -0.08 1.11 -16.30
CA ARG A 959 -0.79 2.09 -17.14
C ARG A 959 -0.73 1.67 -18.61
N ASP A 960 -1.57 2.30 -19.45
CA ASP A 960 -1.64 2.03 -20.89
C ASP A 960 -0.31 2.19 -21.64
N ASP A 961 0.61 3.03 -21.14
CA ASP A 961 1.87 3.36 -21.82
C ASP A 961 3.15 3.07 -21.01
N ARG A 962 3.03 2.59 -19.77
CA ARG A 962 4.15 2.33 -18.86
C ARG A 962 3.75 1.47 -17.66
N VAL A 963 4.73 0.80 -17.06
CA VAL A 963 4.67 0.40 -15.65
C VAL A 963 5.38 1.46 -14.81
N VAL A 964 4.84 1.77 -13.62
CA VAL A 964 5.48 2.68 -12.64
C VAL A 964 5.64 1.95 -11.31
N LEU A 965 6.80 2.11 -10.67
CA LEU A 965 7.07 1.65 -9.31
C LEU A 965 7.41 2.85 -8.42
N PHE A 966 6.97 2.80 -7.17
CA PHE A 966 7.29 3.79 -6.14
C PHE A 966 7.86 3.07 -4.92
N ALA A 967 8.92 3.63 -4.32
CA ALA A 967 9.47 3.20 -3.05
C ALA A 967 9.80 4.42 -2.20
N ASP A 968 9.07 4.63 -1.10
CA ASP A 968 9.26 5.79 -0.21
C ASP A 968 10.64 5.75 0.48
N TYR A 969 11.15 4.55 0.73
CA TYR A 969 12.52 4.27 1.12
C TYR A 969 13.04 3.03 0.37
N LEU A 970 14.27 3.09 -0.12
CA LEU A 970 14.95 1.99 -0.82
C LEU A 970 16.42 1.92 -0.37
N PRO A 971 16.80 0.98 0.49
CA PRO A 971 18.18 0.90 1.00
C PRO A 971 19.18 0.45 -0.07
N ALA A 972 20.47 0.58 0.22
CA ALA A 972 21.56 0.15 -0.64
C ALA A 972 21.47 -1.36 -0.95
N GLY A 973 21.43 -1.72 -2.24
CA GLY A 973 21.13 -3.08 -2.64
C GLY A 973 20.98 -3.31 -4.15
N THR A 974 20.57 -4.53 -4.49
CA THR A 974 20.20 -4.94 -5.85
C THR A 974 18.82 -5.57 -5.82
N TYR A 975 17.94 -5.00 -6.62
CA TYR A 975 16.51 -5.29 -6.66
C TYR A 975 16.12 -5.75 -8.06
N GLU A 976 15.12 -6.62 -8.12
CA GLU A 976 14.52 -7.06 -9.37
C GLU A 976 13.01 -6.84 -9.27
N TYR A 977 12.39 -6.43 -10.37
CA TYR A 977 10.95 -6.45 -10.57
C TYR A 977 10.64 -7.08 -11.92
N VAL A 978 9.75 -8.06 -11.93
CA VAL A 978 9.32 -8.78 -13.14
C VAL A 978 7.85 -8.51 -13.39
N TYR A 979 7.49 -8.13 -14.61
CA TYR A 979 6.09 -8.06 -15.07
C TYR A 979 5.97 -8.61 -16.49
N THR A 980 4.76 -8.98 -16.89
CA THR A 980 4.51 -9.56 -18.22
C THR A 980 3.71 -8.58 -19.09
N PHE A 981 4.08 -8.44 -20.36
CA PHE A 981 3.21 -7.85 -21.38
C PHE A 981 2.91 -8.85 -22.49
N ARG A 982 1.79 -8.66 -23.19
CA ARG A 982 1.45 -9.42 -24.41
C ARG A 982 1.62 -8.55 -25.64
N ALA A 983 2.22 -9.09 -26.70
CA ALA A 983 2.30 -8.46 -28.00
C ALA A 983 0.91 -8.46 -28.67
N THR A 984 0.33 -7.28 -28.90
CA THR A 984 -1.06 -7.11 -29.39
C THR A 984 -1.17 -6.57 -30.82
N GLN A 985 -0.20 -5.78 -31.30
CA GLN A 985 -0.26 -5.12 -32.61
C GLN A 985 1.00 -5.37 -33.46
N PRO A 986 0.90 -5.79 -34.73
CA PRO A 986 2.07 -5.96 -35.60
C PRO A 986 2.71 -4.60 -35.93
N GLY A 987 4.04 -4.52 -35.84
CA GLY A 987 4.76 -3.28 -36.12
C GLY A 987 6.25 -3.28 -35.77
N GLU A 988 6.88 -2.14 -36.05
CA GLU A 988 8.23 -1.77 -35.62
C GLU A 988 8.09 -0.60 -34.64
N TYR A 989 8.55 -0.77 -33.39
CA TYR A 989 8.28 0.15 -32.27
C TYR A 989 9.56 0.69 -31.65
N ASN A 990 9.56 1.98 -31.30
CA ASN A 990 10.62 2.65 -30.56
C ASN A 990 10.29 2.63 -29.07
N VAL A 991 11.03 1.85 -28.27
CA VAL A 991 10.74 1.67 -26.84
C VAL A 991 11.59 2.64 -26.02
N ILE A 992 10.94 3.63 -25.42
CA ILE A 992 11.58 4.65 -24.57
C ILE A 992 12.34 3.93 -23.43
N PRO A 993 13.52 4.43 -23.01
CA PRO A 993 14.30 3.78 -21.96
C PRO A 993 13.56 3.80 -20.62
N THR A 994 13.77 2.74 -19.83
CA THR A 994 13.46 2.74 -18.39
C THR A 994 14.27 3.83 -17.68
N THR A 995 13.64 4.52 -16.73
CA THR A 995 14.27 5.55 -15.90
C THR A 995 13.91 5.35 -14.45
N ALA A 996 14.89 5.46 -13.55
CA ALA A 996 14.70 5.49 -12.11
C ALA A 996 15.29 6.78 -11.55
N GLN A 997 14.60 7.47 -10.64
CA GLN A 997 15.10 8.70 -10.01
C GLN A 997 14.50 8.88 -8.61
N GLU A 998 15.18 9.61 -7.74
CA GLU A 998 14.53 10.19 -6.57
C GLU A 998 13.56 11.31 -7.01
N MET A 999 12.45 11.48 -6.28
CA MET A 999 11.47 12.53 -6.59
C MET A 999 11.92 13.93 -6.14
N TYR A 1000 12.70 14.02 -5.05
CA TYR A 1000 13.14 15.29 -4.46
C TYR A 1000 14.59 15.68 -4.82
N PHE A 1001 15.43 14.69 -5.16
CA PHE A 1001 16.75 14.88 -5.77
C PHE A 1001 16.75 14.34 -7.20
N PRO A 1002 16.06 14.99 -8.15
CA PRO A 1002 15.89 14.44 -9.50
C PRO A 1002 17.19 14.35 -10.31
N GLU A 1003 18.29 14.96 -9.85
CA GLU A 1003 19.64 14.73 -10.36
C GLU A 1003 20.25 13.38 -9.93
N VAL A 1004 19.67 12.72 -8.92
CA VAL A 1004 19.98 11.36 -8.49
C VAL A 1004 19.10 10.40 -9.30
N PHE A 1005 19.67 9.86 -10.38
CA PHE A 1005 18.91 9.04 -11.32
C PHE A 1005 19.75 7.96 -12.02
N GLY A 1006 19.05 7.08 -12.73
CA GLY A 1006 19.58 6.09 -13.64
C GLY A 1006 18.69 5.95 -14.87
N ARG A 1007 19.26 5.63 -16.02
CA ARG A 1007 18.50 5.25 -17.22
C ARG A 1007 19.13 4.10 -17.98
N GLY A 1008 18.28 3.32 -18.66
CA GLY A 1008 18.70 2.39 -19.69
C GLY A 1008 19.05 3.06 -21.02
N ALA A 1009 19.32 2.24 -22.04
CA ALA A 1009 19.46 2.67 -23.44
C ALA A 1009 18.10 2.70 -24.17
N GLY A 1010 18.04 3.43 -25.29
CA GLY A 1010 16.94 3.28 -26.25
C GLY A 1010 16.93 1.88 -26.88
N GLN A 1011 15.74 1.32 -27.09
CA GLN A 1011 15.55 -0.01 -27.69
C GLN A 1011 14.50 0.07 -28.81
N SER A 1012 14.57 -0.86 -29.76
CA SER A 1012 13.48 -1.10 -30.70
C SER A 1012 12.95 -2.52 -30.58
N LEU A 1013 11.66 -2.70 -30.85
CA LEU A 1013 10.97 -3.99 -30.79
C LEU A 1013 10.18 -4.21 -32.07
N VAL A 1014 10.19 -5.45 -32.59
CA VAL A 1014 9.46 -5.82 -33.81
C VAL A 1014 8.48 -6.93 -33.48
N ILE A 1015 7.23 -6.75 -33.90
CA ILE A 1015 6.12 -7.69 -33.70
C ILE A 1015 5.56 -8.08 -35.08
N ASN A 1016 5.60 -9.36 -35.41
CA ASN A 1016 5.09 -9.90 -36.68
C ASN A 1016 3.58 -10.22 -36.58
N PRO A 1017 2.85 -10.21 -37.71
CA PRO A 1017 1.41 -10.53 -37.76
C PRO A 1017 1.10 -12.03 -37.67
#